data_AF-A0A1E7H3J4-F1
#
_entry.id   AF-A0A1E7H3J4-F1
#
_cell.length_a   1.000
_cell.length_b   1.000
_cell.length_c   1.000
_cell.angle_alpha   90.00
_cell.angle_beta   90.00
_cell.angle_gamma   90.00
#
_symmetry.space_group_name_H-M   'P 1'
#
loop_
_entity.id
_entity.type
_entity.pdbx_description
1 polymer ?
#
loop_
_entity_poly.entity_id
_entity_poly.type
_entity_poly.pdbx_seq_one_letter_code
_entity_poly.pdbx_strand_id
1 'polypeptide(L)'
;MLPNYDYALEAMYRVVEEGEGFDAIVIVSPTKAQADFWQHRLEGARGVIIGEQTKIFSVEEDWTGGAGQLLGTLYAWEKQAYLLGDFISKGGKVGIYHTAGRGMRLAPLPAAEGGNKSAVKLPRLVRIDGRELALTILEAVIFQTGIFAPSREGRLCVFWGDQIFVPEKRPEFAGNCEVEIFAIQQELAQNEEEWKRSWESYGLLIPAENGEVLQREKQTWDEVMELREKGLLGSSAERVVLGKSLGSFSLSNAFLEALLEEFQLEIEAKRGKLDTDAHLWMPITSSEKEFELGGGDRALWERIDRFKKRFIARRRGLRLVTDKDLGGESFWWDFGQLKFYHRTLLRVFDDSREGECLRAFFDLAKHWVKHFKAENMEVKNSILLHSEVTGKVEESLLIGVKADKLKACRSVIVDSLISQTEVDEALVYNCVEPGNLMSRPGEAVADVFLSQGRVRMRTELKRDGKQDWEKRLPRNSYSYEELYQACQETKNAEKEKERWESYYQDREVLMKLAGSLKKGFVKPKKDNLIELVWGGDYIGTLKCLPFSEKKIGESWECSAHFQHPSIVDVRKDMDIPFPHLLNLMGEECLGSDTAREFKGELPILVKYIDAREDLSVQVHPSDEKAKELGEKESGKDEAWLILDADKGSVLYMGFKKEVDRKRFEKDILSPDVNIAEKYLNAIPVKEGDLFFNAAGMIHAIGKGIKLIEIQQTSGITYRVWDWNRRPQRTLHIEKAMKCLNFHKSPLEEFYRFPQKSGNREERLISSLYFSVDRLDLNPGDRMLLETKGGFHVLTCLEGEVKLESDSSTERLFKGESVFVPAGLESYTIVSMKKARLLKSFVLTPGQIDPVIFQTYDIRAIADKDLPDRTVYYLGKGYGTYLRRTKQAPESLLWVAVGGGIRLSTERIRAALIKGLLSSGVNVYDIGITSTPELYFAVPYLHADGGINITASHNEAEYNGLKQVIKDEDGFVTSIDAGQMLKLKQIVQTGDFLSGKAEKVKIGKGEISSYHNELVKANLRLGREAWLCLRERWKDKELRTLLNRVSAIEFPEEMNDAEWERIRDLLELPLDLEPPELAVRRPFKDLKLVIDFGNGSSFRTKQVFLDLGADVVCLNEEPDGSFPAHIPDPIKARYRRQLEKKVLEVAGKEEGKAGSIPGYVKKEVVGFGYDEDGDRVIYVRSDGMVVEGDRTLAIQAKQIIENYRG
;
A
#
# COMPACT_ATOMS: atom_id res chain seq x y z
N MET A 1 21.47 -28.04 40.19
CA MET A 1 22.38 -29.01 39.53
C MET A 1 21.54 -30.22 39.21
N LEU A 2 21.41 -30.49 37.91
CA LEU A 2 20.47 -31.42 37.31
C LEU A 2 21.26 -32.63 36.79
N PRO A 3 21.35 -33.75 37.53
CA PRO A 3 22.37 -34.78 37.29
C PRO A 3 22.46 -35.36 35.87
N ASN A 4 21.34 -35.34 35.12
CA ASN A 4 21.28 -35.81 33.74
C ASN A 4 21.74 -34.75 32.72
N TYR A 5 21.44 -33.46 32.96
CA TYR A 5 21.76 -32.35 32.05
C TYR A 5 23.14 -31.75 32.32
N ASP A 6 23.61 -31.79 33.57
CA ASP A 6 24.95 -31.32 33.95
C ASP A 6 26.01 -32.05 33.09
N TYR A 7 25.86 -33.37 32.88
CA TYR A 7 26.71 -34.16 31.97
C TYR A 7 26.72 -33.64 30.52
N ALA A 8 25.54 -33.30 29.96
CA ALA A 8 25.45 -32.88 28.57
C ALA A 8 26.16 -31.53 28.36
N LEU A 9 26.01 -30.61 29.31
CA LEU A 9 26.68 -29.31 29.29
C LEU A 9 28.19 -29.45 29.52
N GLU A 10 28.63 -30.21 30.52
CA GLU A 10 30.05 -30.51 30.78
C GLU A 10 30.72 -31.15 29.55
N ALA A 11 30.02 -32.08 28.87
CA ALA A 11 30.52 -32.71 27.66
C ALA A 11 30.69 -31.73 26.49
N MET A 12 29.83 -30.71 26.33
CA MET A 12 29.98 -29.68 25.29
C MET A 12 31.27 -28.87 25.49
N TYR A 13 31.57 -28.45 26.73
CA TYR A 13 32.82 -27.74 27.04
C TYR A 13 34.04 -28.65 26.87
N ARG A 14 34.02 -29.86 27.43
CA ARG A 14 35.13 -30.82 27.34
C ARG A 14 35.49 -31.16 25.89
N VAL A 15 34.49 -31.32 25.03
CA VAL A 15 34.69 -31.60 23.59
C VAL A 15 35.48 -30.49 22.87
N VAL A 16 35.32 -29.23 23.28
CA VAL A 16 36.08 -28.09 22.74
C VAL A 16 37.48 -28.04 23.36
N GLU A 17 37.58 -28.17 24.69
CA GLU A 17 38.84 -28.05 25.45
C GLU A 17 39.83 -29.18 25.18
N GLU A 18 39.36 -30.43 25.15
CA GLU A 18 40.17 -31.63 24.90
C GLU A 18 40.27 -31.97 23.40
N GLY A 19 39.51 -31.29 22.53
CA GLY A 19 39.50 -31.52 21.09
C GLY A 19 38.81 -32.81 20.64
N GLU A 20 37.94 -33.41 21.48
CA GLU A 20 37.22 -34.66 21.16
C GLU A 20 36.14 -34.51 20.07
N GLY A 21 35.91 -33.30 19.56
CA GLY A 21 34.83 -32.93 18.63
C GLY A 21 34.94 -33.51 17.22
N PHE A 22 34.21 -32.91 16.27
CA PHE A 22 34.35 -33.26 14.86
C PHE A 22 35.73 -32.85 14.36
N ASP A 23 36.43 -33.76 13.68
CA ASP A 23 37.77 -33.49 13.15
C ASP A 23 37.70 -32.60 11.90
N ALA A 24 36.54 -32.60 11.21
CA ALA A 24 36.20 -31.64 10.17
C ALA A 24 34.72 -31.22 10.23
N ILE A 25 34.44 -29.95 9.93
CA ILE A 25 33.09 -29.41 9.74
C ILE A 25 32.95 -28.75 8.37
N VAL A 26 31.76 -28.89 7.79
CA VAL A 26 31.39 -28.30 6.50
C VAL A 26 30.14 -27.45 6.68
N ILE A 27 30.18 -26.17 6.30
CA ILE A 27 29.06 -25.24 6.41
C ILE A 27 28.47 -25.01 5.01
N VAL A 28 27.20 -25.35 4.82
CA VAL A 28 26.48 -25.14 3.54
C VAL A 28 25.78 -23.79 3.59
N SER A 29 26.23 -22.85 2.76
CA SER A 29 25.81 -21.45 2.74
C SER A 29 25.14 -21.07 1.42
N PRO A 30 24.10 -20.22 1.44
CA PRO A 30 23.31 -19.92 0.23
C PRO A 30 24.03 -18.99 -0.77
N THR A 31 25.09 -18.30 -0.36
CA THR A 31 25.88 -17.41 -1.23
C THR A 31 27.36 -17.43 -0.82
N LYS A 32 28.25 -17.10 -1.76
CA LYS A 32 29.69 -17.01 -1.54
C LYS A 32 30.06 -16.05 -0.40
N ALA A 33 29.38 -14.90 -0.32
CA ALA A 33 29.59 -13.93 0.75
C ALA A 33 29.27 -14.50 2.15
N GLN A 34 28.21 -15.32 2.27
CA GLN A 34 27.91 -15.99 3.53
C GLN A 34 28.88 -17.14 3.82
N ALA A 35 29.38 -17.84 2.79
CA ALA A 35 30.41 -18.84 2.97
C ALA A 35 31.73 -18.22 3.50
N ASP A 36 32.18 -17.13 2.89
CA ASP A 36 33.40 -16.43 3.30
C ASP A 36 33.29 -15.84 4.73
N PHE A 37 32.11 -15.31 5.09
CA PHE A 37 31.81 -14.89 6.46
C PHE A 37 31.96 -16.04 7.46
N TRP A 38 31.36 -17.21 7.18
CA TRP A 38 31.43 -18.35 8.10
C TRP A 38 32.81 -18.99 8.18
N GLN A 39 33.57 -19.02 7.08
CA GLN A 39 34.96 -19.47 7.09
C GLN A 39 35.78 -18.63 8.08
N HIS A 40 35.78 -17.30 7.90
CA HIS A 40 36.54 -16.39 8.75
C HIS A 40 36.07 -16.42 10.22
N ARG A 41 34.76 -16.36 10.45
CA ARG A 41 34.20 -16.28 11.80
C ARG A 41 34.46 -17.55 12.63
N LEU A 42 34.36 -18.74 12.01
CA LEU A 42 34.64 -19.99 12.71
C LEU A 42 36.14 -20.23 12.90
N GLU A 43 37.01 -19.76 12.00
CA GLU A 43 38.46 -19.79 12.19
C GLU A 43 38.89 -19.00 13.44
N GLY A 44 38.30 -17.83 13.68
CA GLY A 44 38.51 -17.04 14.89
C GLY A 44 37.87 -17.62 16.17
N ALA A 45 37.04 -18.66 16.06
CA ALA A 45 36.31 -19.29 17.18
C ALA A 45 36.93 -20.63 17.67
N ARG A 46 38.15 -20.95 17.20
CA ARG A 46 38.95 -22.10 17.67
C ARG A 46 39.24 -22.02 19.17
N GLY A 47 39.18 -23.16 19.84
CA GLY A 47 39.33 -23.29 21.29
C GLY A 47 38.17 -22.72 22.11
N VAL A 48 37.13 -22.15 21.49
CA VAL A 48 35.99 -21.50 22.17
C VAL A 48 34.64 -22.13 21.77
N ILE A 49 34.45 -22.43 20.47
CA ILE A 49 33.25 -23.09 19.92
C ILE A 49 33.58 -24.42 19.25
N ILE A 50 34.78 -24.55 18.69
CA ILE A 50 35.29 -25.74 18.01
C ILE A 50 36.68 -26.09 18.53
N GLY A 51 37.01 -27.38 18.49
CA GLY A 51 38.34 -27.85 18.89
C GLY A 51 39.45 -27.23 18.03
N GLU A 52 40.60 -26.97 18.66
CA GLU A 52 41.72 -26.21 18.07
C GLU A 52 42.16 -26.75 16.70
N GLN A 53 42.12 -28.07 16.51
CA GLN A 53 42.57 -28.78 15.30
C GLN A 53 41.45 -29.07 14.26
N THR A 54 40.20 -28.67 14.53
CA THR A 54 39.06 -28.95 13.62
C THR A 54 39.27 -28.28 12.25
N LYS A 55 39.15 -29.05 11.15
CA LYS A 55 39.16 -28.48 9.80
C LYS A 55 37.81 -27.83 9.48
N ILE A 56 37.81 -26.66 8.84
CA ILE A 56 36.61 -25.87 8.57
C ILE A 56 36.50 -25.64 7.07
N PHE A 57 35.35 -25.99 6.48
CA PHE A 57 35.07 -25.83 5.06
C PHE A 57 33.71 -25.16 4.86
N SER A 58 33.70 -23.84 4.61
CA SER A 58 32.47 -23.14 4.24
C SER A 58 32.27 -23.11 2.73
N VAL A 59 31.14 -23.63 2.26
CA VAL A 59 30.86 -23.83 0.83
C VAL A 59 29.55 -23.18 0.40
N GLU A 60 29.56 -22.57 -0.77
CA GLU A 60 28.36 -22.03 -1.41
C GLU A 60 27.52 -23.14 -2.04
N GLU A 61 26.21 -23.15 -1.83
CA GLU A 61 25.23 -23.91 -2.59
C GLU A 61 24.89 -23.15 -3.89
N ASP A 62 25.79 -23.17 -4.86
CA ASP A 62 25.65 -22.54 -6.19
C ASP A 62 24.71 -23.35 -7.11
N TRP A 63 23.50 -23.63 -6.60
CA TRP A 63 22.47 -24.44 -7.22
C TRP A 63 21.25 -23.58 -7.53
N THR A 64 20.90 -23.45 -8.81
CA THR A 64 19.80 -22.56 -9.23
C THR A 64 18.46 -23.10 -8.73
N GLY A 65 17.79 -22.35 -7.84
CA GLY A 65 16.54 -22.77 -7.18
C GLY A 65 16.71 -23.51 -5.84
N GLY A 66 17.96 -23.81 -5.45
CA GLY A 66 18.31 -24.58 -4.25
C GLY A 66 18.20 -26.09 -4.46
N ALA A 67 19.18 -26.83 -3.93
CA ALA A 67 19.32 -28.28 -4.12
C ALA A 67 18.33 -29.11 -3.27
N GLY A 68 17.80 -28.52 -2.20
CA GLY A 68 17.08 -29.27 -1.16
C GLY A 68 18.05 -30.02 -0.26
N GLN A 69 17.55 -30.50 0.88
CA GLN A 69 18.38 -31.02 1.96
C GLN A 69 19.26 -32.21 1.57
N LEU A 70 18.76 -33.12 0.73
CA LEU A 70 19.49 -34.32 0.32
C LEU A 70 20.61 -33.97 -0.67
N LEU A 71 20.26 -33.38 -1.81
CA LEU A 71 21.25 -33.04 -2.84
C LEU A 71 22.22 -31.96 -2.35
N GLY A 72 21.78 -31.02 -1.52
CA GLY A 72 22.66 -30.01 -0.90
C GLY A 72 23.71 -30.64 0.02
N THR A 73 23.34 -31.67 0.80
CA THR A 73 24.30 -32.43 1.62
C THR A 73 25.33 -33.15 0.75
N LEU A 74 24.88 -33.90 -0.27
CA LEU A 74 25.75 -34.67 -1.14
C LEU A 74 26.65 -33.77 -2.00
N TYR A 75 26.12 -32.65 -2.51
CA TYR A 75 26.87 -31.66 -3.28
C TYR A 75 27.92 -30.92 -2.44
N ALA A 76 27.60 -30.57 -1.20
CA ALA A 76 28.56 -29.98 -0.26
C ALA A 76 29.70 -30.94 0.08
N TRP A 77 29.40 -32.24 0.23
CA TRP A 77 30.41 -33.29 0.39
C TRP A 77 31.27 -33.43 -0.86
N GLU A 78 30.66 -33.57 -2.05
CA GLU A 78 31.37 -33.75 -3.33
C GLU A 78 32.35 -32.62 -3.60
N LYS A 79 31.95 -31.37 -3.33
CA LYS A 79 32.81 -30.18 -3.39
C LYS A 79 34.09 -30.28 -2.55
N GLN A 80 34.11 -31.09 -1.49
CA GLN A 80 35.22 -31.26 -0.55
C GLN A 80 35.76 -32.71 -0.53
N ALA A 81 35.28 -33.59 -1.42
CA ALA A 81 35.61 -35.02 -1.39
C ALA A 81 37.12 -35.28 -1.55
N TYR A 82 37.83 -34.45 -2.31
CA TYR A 82 39.28 -34.51 -2.46
C TYR A 82 40.08 -34.19 -1.17
N LEU A 83 39.43 -33.58 -0.16
CA LEU A 83 40.00 -33.30 1.17
C LEU A 83 39.44 -34.21 2.27
N LEU A 84 38.23 -34.76 2.08
CA LEU A 84 37.45 -35.47 3.12
C LEU A 84 37.23 -36.97 2.85
N GLY A 85 37.31 -37.46 1.61
CA GLY A 85 37.03 -38.87 1.29
C GLY A 85 38.03 -39.83 1.96
N ASP A 86 39.31 -39.47 1.92
CA ASP A 86 40.42 -40.20 2.56
C ASP A 86 40.46 -40.03 4.10
N PHE A 87 39.56 -39.22 4.66
CA PHE A 87 39.53 -38.80 6.07
C PHE A 87 38.50 -39.61 6.84
N ILE A 88 37.25 -39.65 6.37
CA ILE A 88 36.17 -40.43 6.99
C ILE A 88 36.44 -41.95 6.90
N SER A 89 37.02 -42.40 5.79
CA SER A 89 37.41 -43.82 5.58
C SER A 89 38.52 -44.30 6.53
N LYS A 90 39.24 -43.37 7.19
CA LYS A 90 40.28 -43.65 8.20
C LYS A 90 39.80 -43.34 9.63
N GLY A 91 38.49 -43.25 9.85
CA GLY A 91 37.88 -43.02 11.16
C GLY A 91 37.54 -41.55 11.46
N GLY A 92 37.86 -40.61 10.57
CA GLY A 92 37.56 -39.19 10.78
C GLY A 92 36.07 -38.90 10.99
N LYS A 93 35.76 -38.08 11.99
CA LYS A 93 34.40 -37.64 12.35
C LYS A 93 34.08 -36.34 11.60
N VAL A 94 33.03 -36.33 10.77
CA VAL A 94 32.66 -35.13 9.97
C VAL A 94 31.25 -34.63 10.31
N GLY A 95 31.08 -33.32 10.46
CA GLY A 95 29.78 -32.65 10.64
C GLY A 95 29.44 -31.69 9.48
N ILE A 96 28.31 -31.90 8.80
CA ILE A 96 27.73 -30.94 7.84
C ILE A 96 26.65 -30.11 8.55
N TYR A 97 26.68 -28.78 8.36
CA TYR A 97 25.73 -27.83 8.93
C TYR A 97 25.05 -27.04 7.82
N HIS A 98 23.73 -27.18 7.70
CA HIS A 98 22.94 -26.44 6.73
C HIS A 98 22.51 -25.07 7.26
N THR A 99 23.09 -24.00 6.71
CA THR A 99 22.63 -22.61 6.94
C THR A 99 21.66 -22.12 5.85
N ALA A 100 21.48 -22.91 4.79
CA ALA A 100 20.69 -22.57 3.61
C ALA A 100 19.23 -22.19 3.95
N GLY A 101 18.83 -20.98 3.54
CA GLY A 101 17.47 -20.47 3.66
C GLY A 101 17.42 -18.97 3.98
N ARG A 102 16.52 -18.22 3.34
CA ARG A 102 16.44 -16.74 3.43
C ARG A 102 15.98 -16.19 4.80
N GLY A 103 15.87 -17.04 5.83
CA GLY A 103 15.41 -16.64 7.16
C GLY A 103 13.97 -16.09 7.24
N MET A 104 13.11 -16.39 6.27
CA MET A 104 11.81 -15.73 6.06
C MET A 104 10.93 -15.62 7.31
N ARG A 105 10.88 -16.66 8.16
CA ARG A 105 10.07 -16.70 9.39
C ARG A 105 10.68 -15.94 10.59
N LEU A 106 11.96 -15.61 10.51
CA LEU A 106 12.72 -14.85 11.51
C LEU A 106 12.89 -13.37 11.11
N ALA A 107 12.40 -12.97 9.92
CA ALA A 107 12.43 -11.60 9.44
C ALA A 107 11.79 -10.62 10.45
N PRO A 108 12.39 -9.44 10.71
CA PRO A 108 13.52 -8.85 9.97
C PRO A 108 14.94 -9.24 10.43
N LEU A 109 15.12 -10.02 11.50
CA LEU A 109 16.45 -10.17 12.16
C LEU A 109 17.58 -10.66 11.22
N PRO A 110 17.37 -11.64 10.32
CA PRO A 110 18.41 -12.07 9.38
C PRO A 110 18.92 -10.95 8.46
N ALA A 111 18.07 -9.98 8.10
CA ALA A 111 18.49 -8.86 7.26
C ALA A 111 19.44 -7.90 8.01
N ALA A 112 19.24 -7.73 9.32
CA ALA A 112 20.15 -6.98 10.19
C ALA A 112 21.53 -7.66 10.35
N GLU A 113 21.65 -8.92 9.94
CA GLU A 113 22.89 -9.71 9.84
C GLU A 113 23.25 -10.03 8.37
N GLY A 114 23.03 -9.09 7.45
CA GLY A 114 23.42 -9.23 6.03
C GLY A 114 22.62 -10.27 5.22
N GLY A 115 21.44 -10.67 5.70
CA GLY A 115 20.63 -11.74 5.12
C GLY A 115 21.01 -13.15 5.60
N ASN A 116 21.85 -13.27 6.64
CA ASN A 116 22.30 -14.55 7.18
C ASN A 116 21.43 -14.96 8.40
N LYS A 117 20.56 -15.97 8.21
CA LYS A 117 19.67 -16.48 9.27
C LYS A 117 20.44 -16.95 10.50
N SER A 118 21.51 -17.70 10.29
CA SER A 118 22.24 -18.36 11.37
C SER A 118 23.24 -17.45 12.07
N ALA A 119 23.46 -16.23 11.56
CA ALA A 119 24.29 -15.20 12.19
C ALA A 119 23.53 -14.32 13.20
N VAL A 120 22.22 -14.51 13.35
CA VAL A 120 21.42 -13.83 14.38
C VAL A 120 21.98 -14.12 15.76
N LYS A 121 22.07 -13.07 16.59
CA LYS A 121 22.78 -13.11 17.88
C LYS A 121 22.00 -13.84 18.97
N LEU A 122 22.73 -14.40 19.93
CA LEU A 122 22.27 -15.18 21.07
C LEU A 122 23.01 -14.73 22.36
N PRO A 123 22.46 -15.00 23.55
CA PRO A 123 22.80 -14.27 24.77
C PRO A 123 24.05 -14.78 25.50
N ARG A 124 25.03 -15.34 24.79
CA ARG A 124 26.34 -15.75 25.36
C ARG A 124 27.44 -14.93 24.72
N LEU A 125 28.45 -14.59 25.51
CA LEU A 125 29.64 -13.90 25.03
C LEU A 125 30.74 -14.89 24.69
N VAL A 126 31.41 -14.66 23.58
CA VAL A 126 32.53 -15.48 23.10
C VAL A 126 33.67 -14.61 22.62
N ARG A 127 34.90 -15.06 22.88
CA ARG A 127 36.09 -14.33 22.46
C ARG A 127 36.56 -14.83 21.09
N ILE A 128 36.44 -13.99 20.07
CA ILE A 128 36.77 -14.28 18.67
C ILE A 128 37.74 -13.19 18.19
N ASP A 129 38.88 -13.59 17.61
CA ASP A 129 39.95 -12.68 17.15
C ASP A 129 40.35 -11.59 18.18
N GLY A 130 40.33 -11.97 19.46
CA GLY A 130 40.68 -11.10 20.58
C GLY A 130 39.56 -10.15 21.05
N ARG A 131 38.45 -10.02 20.31
CA ARG A 131 37.24 -9.25 20.66
C ARG A 131 36.25 -10.13 21.43
N GLU A 132 35.44 -9.55 22.32
CA GLU A 132 34.25 -10.21 22.87
C GLU A 132 33.05 -9.89 21.97
N LEU A 133 32.38 -10.93 21.46
CA LEU A 133 31.23 -10.82 20.56
C LEU A 133 30.06 -11.66 21.09
N ALA A 134 28.84 -11.28 20.73
CA ALA A 134 27.68 -12.14 20.94
C ALA A 134 27.78 -13.41 20.08
N LEU A 135 27.44 -14.55 20.70
CA LEU A 135 27.30 -15.85 20.07
C LEU A 135 26.23 -15.80 18.98
N THR A 136 26.41 -16.52 17.89
CA THR A 136 25.38 -16.69 16.84
C THR A 136 24.65 -18.02 16.95
N ILE A 137 23.49 -18.13 16.29
CA ILE A 137 22.75 -19.38 16.22
C ILE A 137 23.63 -20.53 15.68
N LEU A 138 24.42 -20.34 14.61
CA LEU A 138 25.27 -21.42 14.08
C LEU A 138 26.32 -21.88 15.10
N GLU A 139 26.99 -20.96 15.77
CA GLU A 139 28.03 -21.29 16.76
C GLU A 139 27.43 -22.06 17.93
N ALA A 140 26.22 -21.72 18.36
CA ALA A 140 25.50 -22.46 19.39
C ALA A 140 25.08 -23.88 18.94
N VAL A 141 24.71 -24.06 17.65
CA VAL A 141 24.45 -25.37 17.06
C VAL A 141 25.72 -26.21 16.97
N ILE A 142 26.85 -25.63 16.54
CA ILE A 142 28.13 -26.35 16.48
C ILE A 142 28.59 -26.75 17.89
N PHE A 143 28.48 -25.84 18.87
CA PHE A 143 28.83 -26.11 20.27
C PHE A 143 27.99 -27.25 20.86
N GLN A 144 26.65 -27.24 20.70
CA GLN A 144 25.80 -28.30 21.26
C GLN A 144 26.02 -29.65 20.57
N THR A 145 26.23 -29.66 19.25
CA THR A 145 26.37 -30.91 18.47
C THR A 145 27.75 -31.56 18.58
N GLY A 146 28.75 -30.88 19.13
CA GLY A 146 30.08 -31.47 19.37
C GLY A 146 30.03 -32.78 20.17
N ILE A 147 29.10 -32.91 21.11
CA ILE A 147 28.93 -34.08 21.99
C ILE A 147 28.64 -35.40 21.26
N PHE A 148 28.18 -35.34 20.01
CA PHE A 148 27.94 -36.55 19.21
C PHE A 148 29.23 -37.13 18.63
N ALA A 149 30.23 -36.27 18.34
CA ALA A 149 31.43 -36.67 17.63
C ALA A 149 32.24 -37.80 18.30
N PRO A 150 32.45 -37.85 19.63
CA PRO A 150 33.26 -38.89 20.28
C PRO A 150 32.79 -40.34 20.05
N SER A 151 31.53 -40.53 19.63
CA SER A 151 30.97 -41.85 19.31
C SER A 151 30.54 -41.97 17.83
N ARG A 152 31.10 -41.17 16.92
CA ARG A 152 30.79 -41.21 15.47
C ARG A 152 32.04 -41.35 14.60
N GLU A 153 33.01 -42.15 15.08
CA GLU A 153 34.21 -42.53 14.32
C GLU A 153 33.83 -43.10 12.94
N GLY A 154 34.44 -42.56 11.88
CA GLY A 154 34.20 -42.96 10.49
C GLY A 154 32.79 -42.68 9.96
N ARG A 155 32.07 -41.71 10.57
CA ARG A 155 30.72 -41.32 10.18
C ARG A 155 30.60 -39.84 9.86
N LEU A 156 29.64 -39.54 9.00
CA LEU A 156 29.16 -38.20 8.71
C LEU A 156 27.93 -37.92 9.58
N CYS A 157 27.84 -36.74 10.19
CA CYS A 157 26.64 -36.22 10.84
C CYS A 157 26.13 -34.99 10.09
N VAL A 158 24.82 -34.81 10.02
CA VAL A 158 24.17 -33.69 9.32
C VAL A 158 23.22 -32.99 10.29
N PHE A 159 23.34 -31.66 10.38
CA PHE A 159 22.62 -30.80 11.32
C PHE A 159 22.03 -29.55 10.66
N TRP A 160 20.99 -29.00 11.27
CA TRP A 160 20.36 -27.74 10.86
C TRP A 160 20.92 -26.56 11.64
N GLY A 161 21.40 -25.52 10.95
CA GLY A 161 22.00 -24.32 11.54
C GLY A 161 21.02 -23.38 12.26
N ASP A 162 19.89 -23.87 12.76
CA ASP A 162 18.91 -23.14 13.58
C ASP A 162 18.27 -23.93 14.73
N GLN A 163 18.75 -25.13 15.03
CA GLN A 163 18.16 -25.99 16.06
C GLN A 163 19.16 -26.29 17.19
N ILE A 164 18.88 -25.74 18.37
CA ILE A 164 19.64 -26.04 19.60
C ILE A 164 18.84 -27.07 20.40
N PHE A 165 19.49 -28.14 20.85
CA PHE A 165 18.92 -29.08 21.80
C PHE A 165 19.93 -29.48 22.86
N VAL A 166 19.43 -29.82 24.04
CA VAL A 166 20.22 -30.37 25.15
C VAL A 166 19.62 -31.74 25.49
N PRO A 167 20.33 -32.84 25.19
CA PRO A 167 19.78 -34.19 25.40
C PRO A 167 19.75 -34.54 26.89
N GLU A 168 18.72 -35.28 27.30
CA GLU A 168 18.62 -35.90 28.63
C GLU A 168 19.55 -37.13 28.75
N LYS A 169 19.67 -37.90 27.67
CA LYS A 169 20.45 -39.15 27.59
C LYS A 169 21.78 -38.93 26.88
N ARG A 170 22.75 -39.79 27.19
CA ARG A 170 24.07 -39.73 26.55
C ARG A 170 23.96 -39.95 25.03
N PRO A 171 24.66 -39.16 24.20
CA PRO A 171 24.60 -39.22 22.73
C PRO A 171 25.33 -40.43 22.10
N GLU A 172 25.63 -41.46 22.91
CA GLU A 172 26.28 -42.72 22.51
C GLU A 172 25.62 -43.33 21.26
N PHE A 173 26.43 -43.86 20.35
CA PHE A 173 25.95 -44.50 19.12
C PHE A 173 25.15 -45.76 19.46
N ALA A 174 23.93 -45.88 18.90
CA ALA A 174 23.06 -47.02 19.17
C ALA A 174 23.63 -48.36 18.65
N GLY A 175 24.60 -48.30 17.73
CA GLY A 175 25.34 -49.47 17.23
C GLY A 175 24.58 -50.29 16.19
N ASN A 176 25.35 -51.01 15.37
CA ASN A 176 24.85 -51.98 14.41
C ASN A 176 23.85 -51.39 13.37
N CYS A 177 24.08 -50.16 12.90
CA CYS A 177 23.25 -49.47 11.91
C CYS A 177 24.03 -48.62 10.89
N GLU A 178 23.46 -48.46 9.69
CA GLU A 178 24.02 -47.68 8.58
C GLU A 178 23.57 -46.20 8.68
N VAL A 179 22.30 -45.93 9.01
CA VAL A 179 21.73 -44.60 9.27
C VAL A 179 21.12 -44.52 10.67
N GLU A 180 21.33 -43.39 11.34
CA GLU A 180 20.78 -43.09 12.67
C GLU A 180 20.13 -41.68 12.65
N ILE A 181 18.80 -41.58 12.76
CA ILE A 181 18.04 -40.32 12.73
C ILE A 181 17.79 -39.83 14.17
N PHE A 182 18.11 -38.58 14.49
CA PHE A 182 18.10 -38.10 15.87
C PHE A 182 16.67 -37.75 16.31
N ALA A 183 16.27 -38.24 17.48
CA ALA A 183 14.89 -38.24 17.92
C ALA A 183 14.74 -37.95 19.43
N ILE A 184 13.62 -37.32 19.78
CA ILE A 184 13.15 -37.24 21.17
C ILE A 184 12.02 -38.28 21.32
N GLN A 185 12.28 -39.40 22.01
CA GLN A 185 11.25 -40.40 22.25
C GLN A 185 10.34 -40.00 23.42
N GLN A 186 9.03 -40.01 23.20
CA GLN A 186 8.01 -39.72 24.21
C GLN A 186 6.81 -40.66 24.07
N GLU A 187 6.06 -40.87 25.16
CA GLU A 187 4.76 -41.52 25.09
C GLU A 187 3.80 -40.71 24.19
N LEU A 188 2.96 -41.41 23.43
CA LEU A 188 1.93 -40.83 22.56
C LEU A 188 1.02 -39.89 23.39
N ALA A 189 0.78 -38.68 22.86
CA ALA A 189 -0.09 -37.69 23.49
C ALA A 189 -1.46 -38.28 23.85
N GLN A 190 -1.99 -37.89 25.00
CA GLN A 190 -3.25 -38.45 25.52
C GLN A 190 -4.49 -37.84 24.84
N ASN A 191 -4.34 -36.69 24.18
CA ASN A 191 -5.41 -35.95 23.51
C ASN A 191 -4.88 -35.01 22.41
N GLU A 192 -5.82 -34.50 21.61
CA GLU A 192 -5.57 -33.58 20.50
C GLU A 192 -4.88 -32.26 20.91
N GLU A 193 -5.21 -31.67 22.07
CA GLU A 193 -4.60 -30.41 22.51
C GLU A 193 -3.10 -30.59 22.82
N GLU A 194 -2.75 -31.70 23.47
CA GLU A 194 -1.35 -32.08 23.71
C GLU A 194 -0.62 -32.40 22.39
N TRP A 195 -1.29 -33.03 21.43
CA TRP A 195 -0.74 -33.26 20.09
C TRP A 195 -0.41 -31.95 19.36
N LYS A 196 -1.38 -31.02 19.28
CA LYS A 196 -1.19 -29.70 18.65
C LYS A 196 -0.10 -28.88 19.34
N ARG A 197 0.02 -28.98 20.67
CA ARG A 197 1.06 -28.28 21.45
C ARG A 197 2.45 -28.86 21.25
N SER A 198 2.58 -30.18 21.16
CA SER A 198 3.86 -30.88 21.36
C SER A 198 4.32 -31.77 20.21
N TRP A 199 3.49 -32.08 19.21
CA TRP A 199 3.75 -33.12 18.19
C TRP A 199 3.42 -32.72 16.75
N GLU A 200 2.34 -31.97 16.50
CA GLU A 200 1.86 -31.61 15.14
C GLU A 200 2.91 -30.85 14.28
N SER A 201 3.91 -30.23 14.93
CA SER A 201 4.98 -29.52 14.24
C SER A 201 6.16 -30.39 13.78
N TYR A 202 6.21 -31.68 14.11
CA TYR A 202 7.37 -32.58 13.95
C TYR A 202 7.05 -33.77 13.03
N GLY A 203 8.07 -34.27 12.32
CA GLY A 203 7.99 -35.58 11.67
C GLY A 203 8.05 -36.71 12.70
N LEU A 204 7.45 -37.86 12.39
CA LEU A 204 7.32 -38.99 13.31
C LEU A 204 8.19 -40.17 12.91
N LEU A 205 8.93 -40.69 13.88
CA LEU A 205 9.65 -41.96 13.81
C LEU A 205 8.85 -42.99 14.60
N ILE A 206 8.30 -43.99 13.90
CA ILE A 206 7.53 -45.08 14.49
C ILE A 206 8.45 -46.30 14.62
N PRO A 207 8.70 -46.83 15.84
CA PRO A 207 9.54 -48.02 16.02
C PRO A 207 8.94 -49.27 15.35
N ALA A 208 9.77 -50.03 14.64
CA ALA A 208 9.41 -51.32 14.04
C ALA A 208 9.96 -52.50 14.86
N GLU A 209 9.31 -53.67 14.78
CA GLU A 209 9.67 -54.87 15.56
C GLU A 209 11.09 -55.40 15.29
N ASN A 210 11.66 -55.08 14.13
CA ASN A 210 13.04 -55.42 13.76
C ASN A 210 14.09 -54.46 14.37
N GLY A 211 13.68 -53.46 15.15
CA GLY A 211 14.55 -52.45 15.71
C GLY A 211 15.03 -51.39 14.72
N GLU A 212 14.37 -51.27 13.56
CA GLU A 212 14.44 -50.12 12.65
C GLU A 212 13.29 -49.13 12.94
N VAL A 213 13.23 -48.03 12.19
CA VAL A 213 12.19 -47.00 12.31
C VAL A 213 11.52 -46.68 10.99
N LEU A 214 10.22 -46.36 11.05
CA LEU A 214 9.39 -45.91 9.96
C LEU A 214 9.24 -44.38 10.05
N GLN A 215 9.75 -43.65 9.04
CA GLN A 215 9.63 -42.18 9.00
C GLN A 215 8.29 -41.76 8.36
N ARG A 216 7.65 -40.77 8.98
CA ARG A 216 6.48 -40.06 8.47
C ARG A 216 6.70 -38.56 8.58
N GLU A 217 6.16 -37.83 7.61
CA GLU A 217 6.01 -36.38 7.72
C GLU A 217 5.04 -35.98 8.84
N LYS A 218 4.92 -34.68 9.10
CA LYS A 218 4.02 -34.12 10.12
C LYS A 218 2.61 -34.67 9.98
N GLN A 219 2.04 -35.19 11.07
CA GLN A 219 0.70 -35.74 11.12
C GLN A 219 -0.22 -34.89 12.00
N THR A 220 -1.48 -34.78 11.58
CA THR A 220 -2.61 -34.33 12.41
C THR A 220 -2.95 -35.39 13.46
N TRP A 221 -3.77 -35.02 14.45
CA TRP A 221 -4.24 -35.96 15.47
C TRP A 221 -5.03 -37.13 14.86
N ASP A 222 -5.92 -36.84 13.90
CA ASP A 222 -6.78 -37.83 13.26
C ASP A 222 -5.97 -38.87 12.46
N GLU A 223 -4.96 -38.44 11.71
CA GLU A 223 -4.05 -39.34 10.97
C GLU A 223 -3.30 -40.28 11.93
N VAL A 224 -2.85 -39.80 13.09
CA VAL A 224 -2.18 -40.65 14.09
C VAL A 224 -3.14 -41.60 14.79
N MET A 225 -4.37 -41.19 15.05
CA MET A 225 -5.40 -42.12 15.56
C MET A 225 -5.74 -43.18 14.52
N GLU A 226 -5.81 -42.84 13.23
CA GLU A 226 -6.03 -43.81 12.15
C GLU A 226 -4.87 -44.82 12.03
N LEU A 227 -3.61 -44.38 12.18
CA LEU A 227 -2.44 -45.27 12.27
C LEU A 227 -2.53 -46.20 13.50
N ARG A 228 -3.06 -45.70 14.63
CA ARG A 228 -3.28 -46.50 15.85
C ARG A 228 -4.36 -47.57 15.64
N GLU A 229 -5.50 -47.21 15.04
CA GLU A 229 -6.59 -48.14 14.72
C GLU A 229 -6.15 -49.23 13.73
N LYS A 230 -5.31 -48.89 12.76
CA LYS A 230 -4.69 -49.83 11.80
C LYS A 230 -3.61 -50.73 12.44
N GLY A 231 -3.26 -50.53 13.71
CA GLY A 231 -2.21 -51.28 14.41
C GLY A 231 -0.78 -50.93 13.98
N LEU A 232 -0.58 -49.82 13.27
CA LEU A 232 0.70 -49.45 12.64
C LEU A 232 1.67 -48.71 13.58
N LEU A 233 1.29 -48.42 14.82
CA LEU A 233 2.14 -47.73 15.81
C LEU A 233 2.94 -48.65 16.75
N GLY A 234 2.90 -49.97 16.54
CA GLY A 234 3.75 -50.94 17.24
C GLY A 234 3.22 -51.41 18.62
N SER A 235 2.98 -52.72 18.72
CA SER A 235 2.59 -53.48 19.92
C SER A 235 1.24 -53.13 20.57
N SER A 236 0.57 -54.15 21.12
CA SER A 236 -0.69 -54.04 21.87
C SER A 236 -0.50 -53.57 23.33
N ALA A 237 0.51 -52.74 23.59
CA ALA A 237 0.77 -52.20 24.93
C ALA A 237 -0.21 -51.06 25.26
N GLU A 238 -0.49 -50.86 26.55
CA GLU A 238 -1.32 -49.72 27.00
C GLU A 238 -0.68 -48.35 26.69
N ARG A 239 0.63 -48.34 26.39
CA ARG A 239 1.42 -47.13 26.09
C ARG A 239 2.22 -47.31 24.81
N VAL A 240 2.04 -46.38 23.88
CA VAL A 240 2.78 -46.29 22.60
C VAL A 240 3.88 -45.25 22.77
N VAL A 241 5.11 -45.54 22.34
CA VAL A 241 6.23 -44.58 22.35
C VAL A 241 6.60 -44.25 20.90
N LEU A 242 6.68 -42.95 20.60
CA LEU A 242 7.05 -42.44 19.27
C LEU A 242 8.27 -41.52 19.38
N GLY A 243 9.06 -41.45 18.31
CA GLY A 243 10.16 -40.48 18.18
C GLY A 243 9.74 -39.23 17.44
N LYS A 244 10.05 -38.04 17.97
CA LYS A 244 9.98 -36.79 17.20
C LYS A 244 11.26 -36.63 16.41
N SER A 245 11.19 -36.70 15.08
CA SER A 245 12.36 -36.47 14.22
C SER A 245 12.85 -35.04 14.35
N LEU A 246 14.14 -34.88 14.65
CA LEU A 246 14.84 -33.59 14.58
C LEU A 246 15.39 -33.32 13.16
N GLY A 247 15.21 -34.25 12.23
CA GLY A 247 15.76 -34.23 10.87
C GLY A 247 17.30 -34.25 10.80
N SER A 248 18.00 -34.18 11.94
CA SER A 248 19.44 -34.38 12.02
C SER A 248 19.73 -35.89 12.03
N PHE A 249 20.81 -36.33 11.38
CA PHE A 249 21.11 -37.75 11.24
C PHE A 249 22.61 -38.03 11.10
N SER A 250 23.00 -39.28 11.32
CA SER A 250 24.34 -39.78 11.06
C SER A 250 24.35 -40.90 10.03
N LEU A 251 25.26 -40.83 9.04
CA LEU A 251 25.48 -41.82 8.00
C LEU A 251 26.83 -42.53 8.20
N SER A 252 26.89 -43.82 7.87
CA SER A 252 28.18 -44.50 7.64
C SER A 252 28.84 -43.99 6.35
N ASN A 253 30.17 -44.10 6.26
CA ASN A 253 30.88 -43.82 5.00
C ASN A 253 30.31 -44.62 3.82
N ALA A 254 29.98 -45.89 4.03
CA ALA A 254 29.51 -46.77 2.96
C ALA A 254 28.13 -46.37 2.42
N PHE A 255 27.22 -45.92 3.30
CA PHE A 255 25.91 -45.43 2.88
C PHE A 255 26.03 -44.07 2.17
N LEU A 256 26.94 -43.20 2.62
CA LEU A 256 27.27 -41.94 1.96
C LEU A 256 27.84 -42.16 0.54
N GLU A 257 28.83 -43.02 0.38
CA GLU A 257 29.39 -43.41 -0.94
C GLU A 257 28.30 -43.93 -1.88
N ALA A 258 27.40 -44.78 -1.39
CA ALA A 258 26.30 -45.30 -2.20
C ALA A 258 25.27 -44.23 -2.60
N LEU A 259 24.99 -43.24 -1.74
CA LEU A 259 24.14 -42.11 -2.08
C LEU A 259 24.79 -41.19 -3.13
N LEU A 260 26.10 -40.97 -3.04
CA LEU A 260 26.85 -40.21 -4.06
C LEU A 260 26.78 -40.90 -5.43
N GLU A 261 26.95 -42.24 -5.48
CA GLU A 261 26.77 -43.04 -6.71
C GLU A 261 25.33 -42.95 -7.26
N GLU A 262 24.30 -43.01 -6.40
CA GLU A 262 22.89 -42.99 -6.81
C GLU A 262 22.42 -41.63 -7.37
N PHE A 263 22.95 -40.52 -6.86
CA PHE A 263 22.53 -39.15 -7.20
C PHE A 263 23.57 -38.35 -8.01
N GLN A 264 24.62 -39.01 -8.52
CA GLN A 264 25.72 -38.37 -9.24
C GLN A 264 25.24 -37.48 -10.40
N LEU A 265 24.25 -37.93 -11.17
CA LEU A 265 23.74 -37.18 -12.33
C LEU A 265 23.08 -35.85 -11.94
N GLU A 266 22.31 -35.83 -10.86
CA GLU A 266 21.72 -34.59 -10.33
C GLU A 266 22.79 -33.64 -9.81
N ILE A 267 23.79 -34.17 -9.08
CA ILE A 267 24.91 -33.44 -8.47
C ILE A 267 25.77 -32.77 -9.55
N GLU A 268 26.19 -33.52 -10.58
CA GLU A 268 26.98 -33.01 -11.71
C GLU A 268 26.20 -31.98 -12.54
N ALA A 269 24.90 -32.22 -12.78
CA ALA A 269 24.06 -31.32 -13.57
C ALA A 269 23.58 -30.08 -12.81
N LYS A 270 23.72 -30.05 -11.48
CA LYS A 270 23.13 -29.06 -10.55
C LYS A 270 21.63 -28.86 -10.80
N ARG A 271 20.88 -29.95 -10.91
CA ARG A 271 19.46 -29.96 -11.29
C ARG A 271 18.62 -30.87 -10.40
N GLY A 272 17.38 -30.42 -10.17
CA GLY A 272 16.45 -31.06 -9.25
C GLY A 272 16.46 -30.39 -7.89
N LYS A 273 15.53 -30.80 -7.03
CA LYS A 273 15.46 -30.39 -5.63
C LYS A 273 14.90 -31.56 -4.83
N LEU A 274 15.71 -32.15 -3.95
CA LEU A 274 15.32 -33.30 -3.13
C LEU A 274 15.65 -33.01 -1.67
N ASP A 275 14.64 -33.14 -0.81
CA ASP A 275 14.74 -33.03 0.65
C ASP A 275 14.78 -34.41 1.31
N THR A 276 15.50 -34.55 2.43
CA THR A 276 15.86 -35.86 3.01
C THR A 276 14.66 -36.69 3.44
N ASP A 277 13.69 -36.05 4.09
CA ASP A 277 12.58 -36.77 4.72
C ASP A 277 11.61 -37.32 3.66
N ALA A 278 11.09 -36.44 2.81
CA ALA A 278 10.14 -36.81 1.76
C ALA A 278 10.75 -37.69 0.65
N HIS A 279 12.03 -37.52 0.29
CA HIS A 279 12.61 -38.16 -0.90
C HIS A 279 13.60 -39.31 -0.60
N LEU A 280 14.03 -39.47 0.65
CA LEU A 280 14.90 -40.59 1.06
C LEU A 280 14.32 -41.36 2.25
N TRP A 281 14.07 -40.72 3.40
CA TRP A 281 13.68 -41.42 4.63
C TRP A 281 12.29 -42.05 4.55
N MET A 282 11.29 -41.34 4.05
CA MET A 282 9.96 -41.91 3.83
C MET A 282 9.97 -43.10 2.85
N PRO A 283 10.49 -43.00 1.60
CA PRO A 283 10.46 -44.13 0.67
C PRO A 283 11.39 -45.28 1.07
N ILE A 284 12.52 -45.03 1.75
CA ILE A 284 13.42 -46.12 2.17
C ILE A 284 12.88 -46.92 3.38
N THR A 285 12.03 -46.31 4.22
CA THR A 285 11.45 -46.96 5.40
C THR A 285 10.04 -47.54 5.17
N SER A 286 9.31 -47.05 4.16
CA SER A 286 7.91 -47.45 3.89
C SER A 286 7.77 -48.52 2.80
N SER A 287 6.67 -49.25 2.81
CA SER A 287 6.22 -50.00 1.63
C SER A 287 5.68 -49.08 0.53
N GLU A 288 5.67 -49.56 -0.71
CA GLU A 288 5.14 -48.87 -1.91
C GLU A 288 3.75 -48.27 -1.64
N LYS A 289 2.84 -49.12 -1.16
CA LYS A 289 1.45 -48.75 -0.87
C LYS A 289 1.32 -47.66 0.19
N GLU A 290 2.16 -47.68 1.23
CA GLU A 290 2.12 -46.66 2.28
C GLU A 290 2.68 -45.32 1.80
N PHE A 291 3.73 -45.35 0.97
CA PHE A 291 4.31 -44.13 0.41
C PHE A 291 3.35 -43.47 -0.59
N GLU A 292 2.71 -44.25 -1.48
CA GLU A 292 1.67 -43.75 -2.39
C GLU A 292 0.44 -43.21 -1.63
N LEU A 293 -0.01 -43.88 -0.57
CA LEU A 293 -1.11 -43.39 0.28
C LEU A 293 -0.77 -42.06 0.98
N GLY A 294 0.51 -41.82 1.29
CA GLY A 294 1.01 -40.53 1.79
C GLY A 294 1.23 -39.47 0.70
N GLY A 295 0.81 -39.72 -0.55
CA GLY A 295 0.98 -38.80 -1.68
C GLY A 295 2.37 -38.81 -2.33
N GLY A 296 3.21 -39.79 -2.00
CA GLY A 296 4.55 -39.96 -2.56
C GLY A 296 4.54 -40.49 -4.00
N ASP A 297 5.54 -40.10 -4.80
CA ASP A 297 5.69 -40.55 -6.18
C ASP A 297 6.17 -42.01 -6.27
N ARG A 298 5.46 -42.84 -7.04
CA ARG A 298 5.78 -44.25 -7.22
C ARG A 298 7.15 -44.48 -7.87
N ALA A 299 7.52 -43.67 -8.87
CA ALA A 299 8.79 -43.86 -9.58
C ALA A 299 10.00 -43.53 -8.68
N LEU A 300 9.85 -42.53 -7.81
CA LEU A 300 10.79 -42.23 -6.73
C LEU A 300 10.88 -43.39 -5.73
N TRP A 301 9.75 -43.95 -5.26
CA TRP A 301 9.79 -45.12 -4.36
C TRP A 301 10.53 -46.30 -5.00
N GLU A 302 10.23 -46.64 -6.24
CA GLU A 302 10.94 -47.72 -6.94
C GLU A 302 12.44 -47.46 -7.08
N ARG A 303 12.87 -46.20 -7.29
CA ARG A 303 14.30 -45.83 -7.34
C ARG A 303 14.96 -46.12 -5.99
N ILE A 304 14.38 -45.62 -4.91
CA ILE A 304 14.91 -45.78 -3.56
C ILE A 304 14.86 -47.24 -3.08
N ASP A 305 13.84 -48.01 -3.44
CA ASP A 305 13.76 -49.45 -3.16
C ASP A 305 14.79 -50.26 -3.97
N ARG A 306 15.02 -49.93 -5.26
CA ARG A 306 16.13 -50.52 -6.04
C ARG A 306 17.49 -50.20 -5.40
N PHE A 307 17.70 -48.96 -4.97
CA PHE A 307 18.89 -48.54 -4.22
C PHE A 307 19.05 -49.35 -2.92
N LYS A 308 18.02 -49.39 -2.07
CA LYS A 308 17.95 -50.16 -0.82
C LYS A 308 18.32 -51.64 -1.03
N LYS A 309 17.71 -52.29 -2.03
CA LYS A 309 17.97 -53.70 -2.37
C LYS A 309 19.41 -53.93 -2.84
N ARG A 310 19.97 -53.05 -3.68
CA ARG A 310 21.38 -53.15 -4.10
C ARG A 310 22.35 -52.96 -2.93
N PHE A 311 22.06 -52.03 -2.02
CA PHE A 311 22.89 -51.74 -0.86
C PHE A 311 22.90 -52.92 0.13
N ILE A 312 21.72 -53.39 0.57
CA ILE A 312 21.58 -54.51 1.51
C ILE A 312 22.16 -55.81 0.93
N ALA A 313 22.01 -56.06 -0.38
CA ALA A 313 22.59 -57.25 -1.01
C ALA A 313 24.13 -57.37 -0.84
N ARG A 314 24.82 -56.24 -0.64
CA ARG A 314 26.28 -56.16 -0.42
C ARG A 314 26.67 -56.09 1.07
N ARG A 315 25.71 -55.99 2.00
CA ARG A 315 25.91 -55.72 3.44
C ARG A 315 24.99 -56.59 4.30
N ARG A 316 25.52 -57.61 5.01
CA ARG A 316 24.74 -58.46 5.92
C ARG A 316 25.03 -58.13 7.39
N GLY A 317 23.98 -57.99 8.20
CA GLY A 317 24.07 -57.94 9.67
C GLY A 317 23.81 -56.59 10.33
N LEU A 318 23.84 -55.49 9.57
CA LEU A 318 23.53 -54.13 10.05
C LEU A 318 22.05 -53.78 9.78
N ARG A 319 21.44 -52.98 10.66
CA ARG A 319 20.16 -52.30 10.43
C ARG A 319 20.36 -51.15 9.45
N LEU A 320 19.36 -50.85 8.61
CA LEU A 320 19.47 -49.79 7.61
C LEU A 320 19.24 -48.41 8.23
N VAL A 321 18.08 -48.19 8.85
CA VAL A 321 17.69 -46.91 9.48
C VAL A 321 17.18 -47.18 10.88
N THR A 322 17.81 -46.57 11.88
CA THR A 322 17.35 -46.55 13.27
C THR A 322 17.20 -45.11 13.74
N ASP A 323 16.58 -44.89 14.90
CA ASP A 323 16.63 -43.61 15.57
C ASP A 323 17.73 -43.54 16.64
N LYS A 324 18.09 -42.32 17.03
CA LYS A 324 18.88 -42.02 18.23
C LYS A 324 18.00 -41.29 19.23
N ASP A 325 17.56 -42.01 20.25
CA ASP A 325 16.86 -41.41 21.38
C ASP A 325 17.79 -40.49 22.20
N LEU A 326 17.39 -39.23 22.30
CA LEU A 326 18.00 -38.22 23.15
C LEU A 326 17.39 -38.17 24.56
N GLY A 327 16.27 -38.85 24.81
CA GLY A 327 15.52 -38.88 26.05
C GLY A 327 14.32 -37.93 26.04
N GLY A 328 13.22 -38.36 26.65
CA GLY A 328 11.92 -37.70 26.55
C GLY A 328 11.84 -36.32 27.20
N GLU A 329 12.70 -36.02 28.18
CA GLU A 329 12.72 -34.71 28.83
C GLU A 329 13.65 -33.69 28.12
N SER A 330 14.33 -34.08 27.03
CA SER A 330 15.29 -33.24 26.30
C SER A 330 14.74 -31.88 25.91
N PHE A 331 15.52 -30.82 26.12
CA PHE A 331 15.15 -29.48 25.71
C PHE A 331 15.43 -29.25 24.22
N TRP A 332 14.50 -28.62 23.51
CA TRP A 332 14.64 -28.20 22.11
C TRP A 332 14.21 -26.74 21.95
N TRP A 333 15.10 -25.95 21.38
CA TRP A 333 14.97 -24.50 21.24
C TRP A 333 15.05 -24.13 19.75
N ASP A 334 13.88 -23.93 19.14
CA ASP A 334 13.73 -23.43 17.77
C ASP A 334 13.95 -21.91 17.73
N PHE A 335 15.00 -21.46 17.04
CA PHE A 335 15.28 -20.05 16.78
C PHE A 335 14.92 -19.61 15.35
N GLY A 336 14.31 -20.49 14.54
CA GLY A 336 13.93 -20.23 13.15
C GLY A 336 12.68 -19.36 12.97
N GLN A 337 11.99 -18.96 14.03
CA GLN A 337 10.81 -18.06 13.98
C GLN A 337 10.90 -16.94 15.01
N LEU A 338 10.48 -15.73 14.64
CA LEU A 338 10.58 -14.53 15.48
C LEU A 338 9.87 -14.66 16.85
N LYS A 339 8.65 -15.24 16.89
CA LYS A 339 7.93 -15.53 18.14
C LYS A 339 8.68 -16.49 19.06
N PHE A 340 9.42 -17.45 18.51
CA PHE A 340 10.15 -18.45 19.28
C PHE A 340 11.48 -17.89 19.76
N TYR A 341 12.20 -17.15 18.91
CA TYR A 341 13.37 -16.36 19.28
C TYR A 341 13.08 -15.48 20.53
N HIS A 342 12.03 -14.65 20.48
CA HIS A 342 11.61 -13.83 21.62
C HIS A 342 11.26 -14.68 22.87
N ARG A 343 10.39 -15.69 22.71
CA ARG A 343 9.90 -16.49 23.84
C ARG A 343 11.00 -17.29 24.53
N THR A 344 11.89 -17.92 23.77
CA THR A 344 13.00 -18.72 24.31
C THR A 344 13.99 -17.83 25.07
N LEU A 345 14.26 -16.62 24.57
CA LEU A 345 15.15 -15.69 25.26
C LEU A 345 14.57 -15.14 26.58
N LEU A 346 13.25 -15.07 26.73
CA LEU A 346 12.62 -14.72 28.02
C LEU A 346 12.56 -15.90 29.02
N ARG A 347 12.61 -17.16 28.57
CA ARG A 347 12.65 -18.34 29.46
C ARG A 347 13.87 -18.38 30.38
N VAL A 348 14.90 -17.58 30.12
CA VAL A 348 16.06 -17.41 31.04
C VAL A 348 15.66 -16.85 32.41
N PHE A 349 14.44 -16.32 32.57
CA PHE A 349 13.90 -15.83 33.84
C PHE A 349 13.02 -16.85 34.59
N ASP A 350 12.70 -18.00 33.98
CA ASP A 350 11.87 -19.02 34.62
C ASP A 350 12.62 -19.72 35.76
N ASP A 351 11.94 -19.98 36.88
CA ASP A 351 12.39 -20.89 37.95
C ASP A 351 12.21 -22.39 37.54
N SER A 352 12.13 -22.68 36.24
CA SER A 352 11.94 -24.03 35.69
C SER A 352 13.26 -24.73 35.40
N ARG A 353 13.24 -26.07 35.26
CA ARG A 353 14.40 -26.85 34.80
C ARG A 353 14.95 -26.36 33.45
N GLU A 354 14.06 -25.95 32.55
CA GLU A 354 14.43 -25.38 31.25
C GLU A 354 15.15 -24.03 31.42
N GLY A 355 14.64 -23.16 32.30
CA GLY A 355 15.27 -21.88 32.63
C GLY A 355 16.66 -22.04 33.27
N GLU A 356 16.84 -23.03 34.16
CA GLU A 356 18.15 -23.38 34.70
C GLU A 356 19.12 -23.85 33.61
N CYS A 357 18.67 -24.74 32.72
CA CYS A 357 19.48 -25.26 31.62
C CYS A 357 19.85 -24.16 30.61
N LEU A 358 18.92 -23.29 30.22
CA LEU A 358 19.16 -22.11 29.39
C LEU A 358 20.23 -21.19 30.00
N ARG A 359 20.10 -20.89 31.31
CA ARG A 359 21.07 -20.04 32.03
C ARG A 359 22.46 -20.67 32.11
N ALA A 360 22.57 -22.00 32.14
CA ALA A 360 23.84 -22.70 32.14
C ALA A 360 24.46 -22.77 30.73
N PHE A 361 23.69 -23.15 29.71
CA PHE A 361 24.15 -23.26 28.30
C PHE A 361 24.71 -21.94 27.75
N PHE A 362 24.05 -20.81 28.07
CA PHE A 362 24.48 -19.48 27.67
C PHE A 362 25.43 -18.79 28.66
N ASP A 363 25.88 -19.46 29.74
CA ASP A 363 26.77 -18.90 30.77
C ASP A 363 26.21 -17.60 31.44
N LEU A 364 24.89 -17.58 31.62
CA LEU A 364 24.12 -16.44 32.11
C LEU A 364 23.83 -16.47 33.62
N ALA A 365 23.96 -17.63 34.27
CA ALA A 365 23.56 -17.81 35.67
C ALA A 365 24.21 -16.80 36.63
N LYS A 366 25.48 -16.45 36.40
CA LYS A 366 26.26 -15.46 37.18
C LYS A 366 25.83 -14.00 36.98
N HIS A 367 24.98 -13.73 35.99
CA HIS A 367 24.54 -12.39 35.61
C HIS A 367 23.07 -12.11 35.96
N TRP A 368 22.33 -13.11 36.47
CA TRP A 368 20.91 -13.00 36.75
C TRP A 368 20.61 -12.29 38.07
N VAL A 369 20.01 -11.10 37.97
CA VAL A 369 19.45 -10.38 39.12
C VAL A 369 17.94 -10.57 39.14
N LYS A 370 17.44 -11.38 40.08
CA LYS A 370 16.01 -11.68 40.24
C LYS A 370 15.23 -10.46 40.75
N HIS A 371 15.73 -9.80 41.80
CA HIS A 371 15.20 -8.52 42.29
C HIS A 371 16.28 -7.73 43.04
N PHE A 372 16.39 -6.43 42.77
CA PHE A 372 17.27 -5.50 43.47
C PHE A 372 16.57 -4.13 43.64
N LYS A 373 16.70 -3.52 44.83
CA LYS A 373 16.09 -2.22 45.14
C LYS A 373 17.01 -1.36 46.01
N ALA A 374 17.17 -0.10 45.60
CA ALA A 374 17.94 0.95 46.23
C ALA A 374 17.16 2.29 46.17
N GLU A 375 17.66 3.31 46.86
CA GLU A 375 16.96 4.60 47.09
C GLU A 375 16.45 5.29 45.80
N ASN A 376 17.16 5.13 44.68
CA ASN A 376 16.79 5.69 43.37
C ASN A 376 16.71 4.64 42.24
N MET A 377 16.70 3.33 42.54
CA MET A 377 16.75 2.28 41.52
C MET A 377 16.02 1.00 41.97
N GLU A 378 15.30 0.36 41.05
CA GLU A 378 14.61 -0.91 41.29
C GLU A 378 14.63 -1.70 39.99
N VAL A 379 14.99 -2.98 40.10
CA VAL A 379 15.32 -3.88 38.99
C VAL A 379 14.69 -5.24 39.27
N LYS A 380 13.98 -5.81 38.30
CA LYS A 380 13.41 -7.17 38.34
C LYS A 380 13.89 -7.97 37.14
N ASN A 381 14.16 -9.26 37.34
CA ASN A 381 14.41 -10.26 36.29
C ASN A 381 15.28 -9.73 35.15
N SER A 382 16.54 -9.37 35.44
CA SER A 382 17.41 -8.69 34.46
C SER A 382 18.76 -9.37 34.23
N ILE A 383 19.22 -9.40 32.97
CA ILE A 383 20.58 -9.79 32.54
C ILE A 383 21.03 -8.83 31.44
N LEU A 384 22.23 -8.22 31.58
CA LEU A 384 22.73 -7.13 30.72
C LEU A 384 24.22 -7.31 30.38
N LEU A 385 24.63 -7.60 29.14
CA LEU A 385 26.02 -8.03 28.81
C LEU A 385 26.73 -7.31 27.64
N HIS A 386 27.12 -6.05 27.87
CA HIS A 386 28.45 -5.42 27.58
C HIS A 386 28.26 -3.89 27.64
N SER A 387 28.06 -3.40 28.87
CA SER A 387 26.97 -2.45 29.17
C SER A 387 27.41 -1.01 29.52
N GLU A 388 26.72 0.00 29.00
CA GLU A 388 26.31 1.21 29.75
C GLU A 388 24.81 1.43 29.57
N VAL A 389 24.10 1.92 30.61
CA VAL A 389 22.63 1.96 30.66
C VAL A 389 22.16 3.05 31.63
N THR A 390 21.17 3.89 31.30
CA THR A 390 20.64 4.88 32.26
C THR A 390 19.10 4.97 32.34
N GLY A 391 18.50 4.23 33.27
CA GLY A 391 17.07 4.34 33.64
C GLY A 391 16.25 3.05 33.45
N LYS A 392 15.06 3.01 34.06
CA LYS A 392 14.44 1.78 34.61
C LYS A 392 14.13 0.67 33.60
N VAL A 393 14.77 -0.49 33.77
CA VAL A 393 14.39 -1.80 33.20
C VAL A 393 13.47 -2.57 34.16
N GLU A 394 12.57 -3.41 33.66
CA GLU A 394 11.79 -4.40 34.42
C GLU A 394 10.90 -5.14 33.41
N GLU A 395 11.13 -6.36 32.90
CA GLU A 395 11.99 -7.51 33.22
C GLU A 395 12.75 -7.88 31.92
N SER A 396 14.08 -7.99 31.87
CA SER A 396 14.79 -7.65 30.62
C SER A 396 16.11 -8.37 30.35
N LEU A 397 16.36 -8.77 29.09
CA LEU A 397 17.62 -9.36 28.62
C LEU A 397 18.26 -8.48 27.53
N LEU A 398 19.37 -7.76 27.80
CA LEU A 398 19.99 -6.84 26.84
C LEU A 398 21.48 -7.17 26.59
N ILE A 399 21.92 -7.53 25.38
CA ILE A 399 23.29 -8.04 25.11
C ILE A 399 23.77 -7.67 23.69
N GLY A 400 24.87 -6.96 23.43
CA GLY A 400 25.70 -6.10 24.31
C GLY A 400 25.50 -4.61 24.05
N VAL A 401 25.59 -3.75 25.08
CA VAL A 401 24.79 -2.51 25.19
C VAL A 401 25.58 -1.22 25.49
N LYS A 402 25.26 -0.10 24.86
CA LYS A 402 25.42 1.24 25.50
C LYS A 402 24.16 2.10 25.29
N ALA A 403 23.57 2.62 26.37
CA ALA A 403 22.21 3.16 26.39
C ALA A 403 22.05 4.40 27.34
N ASP A 404 21.63 5.58 26.84
CA ASP A 404 21.27 6.75 27.69
C ASP A 404 20.19 7.66 27.06
N LYS A 405 18.99 7.90 27.61
CA LYS A 405 18.38 7.50 28.89
C LYS A 405 17.23 6.56 28.66
N LEU A 406 17.35 5.36 29.19
CA LEU A 406 16.45 4.23 29.07
C LEU A 406 15.25 4.31 30.03
N LYS A 407 14.15 3.69 29.66
CA LYS A 407 13.23 3.00 30.57
C LYS A 407 12.55 1.89 29.77
N ALA A 408 12.90 0.64 30.01
CA ALA A 408 12.43 -0.51 29.24
C ALA A 408 11.55 -1.43 30.09
N CYS A 409 10.54 -2.04 29.50
CA CYS A 409 9.62 -2.91 30.22
C CYS A 409 9.40 -4.25 29.51
N ARG A 410 9.72 -5.33 30.24
CA ARG A 410 9.46 -6.77 29.99
C ARG A 410 10.07 -7.46 28.77
N SER A 411 11.26 -7.06 28.31
CA SER A 411 11.69 -7.43 26.95
C SER A 411 13.19 -7.49 26.61
N VAL A 412 13.46 -8.24 25.53
CA VAL A 412 14.78 -8.61 24.99
C VAL A 412 15.34 -7.53 24.07
N ILE A 413 16.63 -7.18 24.18
CA ILE A 413 17.34 -6.28 23.26
C ILE A 413 18.70 -6.89 22.88
N VAL A 414 19.12 -6.80 21.62
CA VAL A 414 20.30 -7.55 21.14
C VAL A 414 21.23 -6.69 20.26
N ASP A 415 22.54 -6.88 20.47
CA ASP A 415 23.75 -6.13 20.04
C ASP A 415 23.53 -4.65 19.68
N SER A 416 23.73 -3.76 20.65
CA SER A 416 22.93 -2.53 20.78
C SER A 416 23.70 -1.27 21.20
N LEU A 417 23.33 -0.11 20.62
CA LEU A 417 23.74 1.22 21.09
C LEU A 417 22.61 2.24 20.88
N ILE A 418 22.05 2.84 21.93
CA ILE A 418 20.77 3.62 21.92
C ILE A 418 20.82 4.93 22.74
N SER A 419 20.20 6.03 22.29
CA SER A 419 20.16 7.29 23.06
C SER A 419 19.09 8.29 22.56
N GLN A 420 17.86 8.40 23.10
CA GLN A 420 17.45 8.33 24.52
C GLN A 420 16.01 7.73 24.59
N THR A 421 15.76 6.66 25.35
CA THR A 421 14.79 5.61 24.99
C THR A 421 13.74 5.31 26.09
N GLU A 422 12.44 5.19 25.77
CA GLU A 422 11.40 4.62 26.67
C GLU A 422 10.61 3.54 25.88
N VAL A 423 10.53 2.29 26.37
CA VAL A 423 10.08 1.08 25.63
C VAL A 423 9.24 0.15 26.52
N ASP A 424 8.12 -0.38 26.01
CA ASP A 424 7.12 -1.17 26.77
C ASP A 424 6.13 -1.81 25.75
N GLU A 425 6.03 -3.13 25.47
CA GLU A 425 6.79 -4.33 25.86
C GLU A 425 7.25 -5.06 24.57
N ALA A 426 8.56 -5.31 24.42
CA ALA A 426 9.25 -5.25 23.12
C ALA A 426 10.09 -6.49 22.68
N LEU A 427 10.70 -6.39 21.48
CA LEU A 427 12.03 -6.95 21.19
C LEU A 427 12.76 -5.99 20.24
N VAL A 428 14.00 -5.59 20.55
CA VAL A 428 14.72 -4.55 19.79
C VAL A 428 16.13 -5.01 19.37
N TYR A 429 16.48 -4.91 18.09
CA TYR A 429 17.65 -5.59 17.52
C TYR A 429 18.51 -4.64 16.65
N ASN A 430 19.81 -4.52 16.95
CA ASN A 430 20.77 -3.65 16.23
C ASN A 430 20.30 -2.18 16.05
N CYS A 431 19.38 -1.68 16.87
CA CYS A 431 18.75 -0.37 16.65
C CYS A 431 19.61 0.79 17.19
N VAL A 432 19.70 1.88 16.43
CA VAL A 432 20.29 3.15 16.88
C VAL A 432 19.30 4.29 16.67
N GLU A 433 19.08 5.08 17.71
CA GLU A 433 18.11 6.18 17.72
C GLU A 433 18.62 7.35 18.58
N PRO A 434 18.71 8.59 18.03
CA PRO A 434 19.07 9.83 18.76
C PRO A 434 17.95 10.48 19.59
N GLY A 435 16.73 9.93 19.55
CA GLY A 435 15.55 10.36 20.32
C GLY A 435 14.79 9.18 20.96
N ASN A 436 13.51 9.37 21.28
CA ASN A 436 12.68 8.34 21.92
C ASN A 436 12.17 7.30 20.92
N LEU A 437 12.53 6.02 21.11
CA LEU A 437 12.01 4.90 20.33
C LEU A 437 10.80 4.25 21.02
N MET A 438 9.59 4.43 20.48
CA MET A 438 8.39 3.73 20.94
C MET A 438 8.14 2.40 20.21
N SER A 439 7.73 1.37 20.97
CA SER A 439 7.20 0.08 20.52
C SER A 439 5.72 -0.08 20.90
N ARG A 440 4.97 -0.88 20.14
CA ARG A 440 3.65 -1.39 20.55
C ARG A 440 3.78 -2.76 21.24
N PRO A 441 2.79 -3.19 22.07
CA PRO A 441 2.78 -4.53 22.65
C PRO A 441 2.90 -5.62 21.58
N GLY A 442 3.96 -6.41 21.67
CA GLY A 442 4.25 -7.47 20.70
C GLY A 442 4.80 -6.98 19.36
N GLU A 443 5.34 -5.77 19.27
CA GLU A 443 6.12 -5.27 18.11
C GLU A 443 7.61 -5.62 18.28
N ALA A 444 8.23 -6.13 17.21
CA ALA A 444 9.68 -6.21 17.07
C ALA A 444 10.19 -5.11 16.15
N VAL A 445 11.31 -4.49 16.52
CA VAL A 445 11.97 -3.44 15.74
C VAL A 445 13.41 -3.85 15.48
N ALA A 446 13.84 -3.79 14.22
CA ALA A 446 15.22 -4.01 13.83
C ALA A 446 15.68 -2.92 12.85
N ASP A 447 16.90 -2.43 13.04
CA ASP A 447 17.57 -1.60 12.03
C ASP A 447 18.47 -2.49 11.17
N VAL A 448 18.46 -2.22 9.86
CA VAL A 448 19.28 -2.89 8.85
C VAL A 448 20.17 -1.86 8.18
N PHE A 449 21.47 -2.10 8.20
CA PHE A 449 22.46 -1.19 7.62
C PHE A 449 22.86 -1.65 6.23
N LEU A 450 22.47 -0.86 5.23
CA LEU A 450 22.81 -1.06 3.82
C LEU A 450 23.88 -0.04 3.41
N SER A 451 24.52 -0.26 2.26
CA SER A 451 25.47 0.72 1.69
C SER A 451 24.90 2.14 1.52
N GLN A 452 23.58 2.26 1.39
CA GLN A 452 22.83 3.50 1.23
C GLN A 452 22.37 4.11 2.57
N GLY A 453 22.34 3.38 3.70
CA GLY A 453 21.82 3.91 4.97
C GLY A 453 21.16 2.89 5.88
N ARG A 454 20.64 3.38 7.02
CA ARG A 454 19.77 2.63 7.94
C ARG A 454 18.34 2.51 7.40
N VAL A 455 17.88 1.28 7.20
CA VAL A 455 16.47 0.94 6.99
C VAL A 455 15.90 0.39 8.30
N ARG A 456 14.87 1.04 8.85
CA ARG A 456 14.16 0.54 10.03
C ARG A 456 13.01 -0.36 9.62
N MET A 457 12.95 -1.54 10.22
CA MET A 457 11.92 -2.55 10.00
C MET A 457 11.13 -2.79 11.28
N ARG A 458 9.80 -2.86 11.14
CA ARG A 458 8.82 -3.09 12.20
C ARG A 458 7.92 -4.26 11.83
N THR A 459 7.59 -5.11 12.80
CA THR A 459 6.66 -6.23 12.62
C THR A 459 6.02 -6.61 13.95
N GLU A 460 4.92 -7.36 13.91
CA GLU A 460 4.33 -7.97 15.10
C GLU A 460 4.92 -9.38 15.30
N LEU A 461 5.36 -9.71 16.52
CA LEU A 461 6.00 -10.98 16.88
C LEU A 461 5.21 -12.22 16.45
N LYS A 462 3.87 -12.13 16.39
CA LYS A 462 2.98 -13.24 16.04
C LYS A 462 2.88 -13.51 14.53
N ARG A 463 3.34 -12.61 13.68
CA ARG A 463 3.24 -12.75 12.21
C ARG A 463 4.23 -13.77 11.68
N ASP A 464 3.83 -14.51 10.65
CA ASP A 464 4.75 -15.34 9.89
C ASP A 464 5.37 -14.49 8.78
N GLY A 465 6.66 -14.12 8.94
CA GLY A 465 7.41 -13.35 7.95
C GLY A 465 7.48 -14.01 6.57
N LYS A 466 7.22 -15.33 6.44
CA LYS A 466 7.04 -16.00 5.15
C LYS A 466 5.75 -15.57 4.43
N GLN A 467 4.66 -15.33 5.16
CA GLN A 467 3.40 -14.86 4.59
C GLN A 467 3.45 -13.37 4.22
N ASP A 468 4.39 -12.62 4.80
CA ASP A 468 4.59 -11.19 4.56
C ASP A 468 5.82 -10.87 3.71
N TRP A 469 6.53 -11.89 3.20
CA TRP A 469 7.83 -11.78 2.55
C TRP A 469 7.88 -10.69 1.46
N GLU A 470 6.86 -10.66 0.61
CA GLU A 470 6.75 -9.76 -0.53
C GLU A 470 6.05 -8.42 -0.19
N LYS A 471 5.47 -8.27 1.01
CA LYS A 471 4.61 -7.14 1.39
C LYS A 471 5.41 -6.04 2.11
N ARG A 472 5.19 -4.77 1.73
CA ARG A 472 5.61 -3.61 2.54
C ARG A 472 4.63 -3.43 3.68
N LEU A 473 5.03 -3.80 4.90
CA LEU A 473 4.21 -3.58 6.10
C LEU A 473 4.15 -2.09 6.46
N PRO A 474 3.10 -1.61 7.16
CA PRO A 474 2.99 -0.21 7.54
C PRO A 474 4.23 0.29 8.30
N ARG A 475 4.75 1.46 7.92
CA ARG A 475 5.98 2.10 8.43
C ARG A 475 7.29 1.44 8.00
N ASN A 476 7.28 0.43 7.12
CA ASN A 476 8.49 -0.12 6.50
C ASN A 476 8.60 0.36 5.04
N SER A 477 9.72 0.99 4.68
CA SER A 477 9.99 1.41 3.30
C SER A 477 10.29 0.25 2.33
N TYR A 478 10.53 -0.96 2.87
CA TYR A 478 10.90 -2.18 2.16
C TYR A 478 10.00 -3.36 2.58
N SER A 479 9.77 -4.30 1.67
CA SER A 479 9.34 -5.66 2.03
C SER A 479 10.55 -6.51 2.43
N TYR A 480 10.34 -7.63 3.10
CA TYR A 480 11.45 -8.50 3.52
C TYR A 480 12.27 -9.01 2.32
N GLU A 481 11.63 -9.26 1.18
CA GLU A 481 12.31 -9.62 -0.05
C GLU A 481 13.22 -8.51 -0.60
N GLU A 482 12.71 -7.28 -0.74
CA GLU A 482 13.47 -6.15 -1.27
C GLU A 482 14.67 -5.83 -0.37
N LEU A 483 14.45 -5.93 0.94
CA LEU A 483 15.51 -5.76 1.93
C LEU A 483 16.56 -6.89 1.85
N TYR A 484 16.13 -8.14 1.71
CA TYR A 484 17.03 -9.29 1.52
C TYR A 484 17.87 -9.16 0.25
N GLN A 485 17.29 -8.68 -0.85
CA GLN A 485 17.99 -8.37 -2.09
C GLN A 485 19.02 -7.24 -1.88
N ALA A 486 18.63 -6.13 -1.26
CA ALA A 486 19.55 -5.02 -0.95
C ALA A 486 20.71 -5.42 0.00
N CYS A 487 20.48 -6.37 0.92
CA CYS A 487 21.54 -7.00 1.70
C CYS A 487 22.53 -7.76 0.81
N GLN A 488 22.10 -8.47 -0.24
CA GLN A 488 23.00 -9.21 -1.14
C GLN A 488 23.85 -8.27 -2.02
N GLU A 489 23.36 -7.06 -2.33
CA GLU A 489 24.13 -6.04 -3.06
C GLU A 489 25.19 -5.34 -2.18
N THR A 490 25.07 -5.44 -0.85
CA THR A 490 25.95 -4.77 0.11
C THR A 490 27.25 -5.56 0.29
N LYS A 491 28.31 -5.14 -0.41
CA LYS A 491 29.62 -5.84 -0.47
C LYS A 491 30.33 -6.09 0.86
N ASN A 492 30.02 -5.34 1.91
CA ASN A 492 30.55 -5.56 3.27
C ASN A 492 29.56 -5.01 4.30
N ALA A 493 28.59 -5.85 4.70
CA ALA A 493 27.51 -5.44 5.61
C ALA A 493 28.01 -5.04 7.01
N GLU A 494 29.05 -5.70 7.53
CA GLU A 494 29.61 -5.41 8.85
C GLU A 494 30.30 -4.03 8.89
N LYS A 495 31.07 -3.69 7.84
CA LYS A 495 31.69 -2.37 7.71
C LYS A 495 30.67 -1.24 7.49
N GLU A 496 29.60 -1.49 6.74
CA GLU A 496 28.52 -0.51 6.60
C GLU A 496 27.74 -0.35 7.93
N LYS A 497 27.53 -1.44 8.70
CA LYS A 497 26.99 -1.39 10.06
C LYS A 497 27.86 -0.50 10.96
N GLU A 498 29.16 -0.78 11.10
CA GLU A 498 30.10 0.05 11.90
C GLU A 498 30.06 1.54 11.49
N ARG A 499 30.08 1.82 10.19
CA ARG A 499 30.03 3.18 9.62
C ARG A 499 28.75 3.91 10.00
N TRP A 500 27.60 3.28 9.84
CA TRP A 500 26.30 3.89 10.08
C TRP A 500 25.98 4.02 11.57
N GLU A 501 26.33 3.03 12.38
CA GLU A 501 26.19 3.10 13.84
C GLU A 501 27.00 4.26 14.42
N SER A 502 28.24 4.47 13.95
CA SER A 502 29.07 5.63 14.31
C SER A 502 28.41 6.96 13.93
N TYR A 503 27.76 7.06 12.76
CA TYR A 503 27.02 8.26 12.36
C TYR A 503 25.82 8.54 13.28
N TYR A 504 24.99 7.54 13.58
CA TYR A 504 23.77 7.78 14.37
C TYR A 504 24.03 8.06 15.86
N GLN A 505 25.23 7.72 16.36
CA GLN A 505 25.67 8.05 17.72
C GLN A 505 26.15 9.50 17.85
N ASP A 506 26.55 10.17 16.75
CA ASP A 506 26.97 11.57 16.77
C ASP A 506 25.74 12.51 16.83
N ARG A 507 25.23 12.70 18.05
CA ARG A 507 24.10 13.59 18.33
C ARG A 507 24.39 15.04 17.95
N GLU A 508 25.63 15.51 18.07
CA GLU A 508 25.97 16.89 17.71
C GLU A 508 25.82 17.08 16.19
N VAL A 509 26.24 16.09 15.40
CA VAL A 509 26.01 16.05 13.95
C VAL A 509 24.54 15.97 13.60
N LEU A 510 23.77 15.08 14.22
CA LEU A 510 22.34 14.94 13.89
C LEU A 510 21.52 16.16 14.32
N MET A 511 21.86 16.80 15.45
CA MET A 511 21.27 18.08 15.86
C MET A 511 21.71 19.24 14.97
N LYS A 512 22.97 19.28 14.52
CA LYS A 512 23.45 20.27 13.54
C LYS A 512 22.78 20.10 12.18
N LEU A 513 22.57 18.86 11.75
CA LEU A 513 21.83 18.52 10.54
C LEU A 513 20.36 18.95 10.65
N ALA A 514 19.67 18.56 11.73
CA ALA A 514 18.30 19.00 11.94
C ALA A 514 18.17 20.52 12.07
N GLY A 515 19.14 21.16 12.71
CA GLY A 515 19.24 22.62 12.84
C GLY A 515 19.58 23.34 11.54
N SER A 516 20.35 22.74 10.63
CA SER A 516 20.68 23.31 9.32
C SER A 516 19.57 23.11 8.30
N LEU A 517 18.83 21.99 8.35
CA LEU A 517 17.73 21.69 7.43
C LEU A 517 16.46 22.49 7.71
N LYS A 518 16.14 22.75 8.99
CA LYS A 518 15.09 23.71 9.36
C LYS A 518 15.41 25.17 8.96
N LYS A 519 16.55 25.38 8.29
CA LYS A 519 17.18 26.68 8.02
C LYS A 519 17.82 26.76 6.62
N GLY A 520 17.72 25.70 5.83
CA GLY A 520 18.59 25.47 4.68
C GLY A 520 17.88 24.87 3.48
N PHE A 521 18.38 25.21 2.29
CA PHE A 521 18.02 24.56 1.04
C PHE A 521 18.72 23.18 0.93
N VAL A 522 18.04 22.19 0.36
CA VAL A 522 18.56 20.82 0.21
C VAL A 522 18.82 20.55 -1.27
N LYS A 523 20.07 20.70 -1.70
CA LYS A 523 20.49 20.50 -3.09
C LYS A 523 21.09 19.10 -3.28
N PRO A 524 20.72 18.34 -4.33
CA PRO A 524 21.41 17.11 -4.69
C PRO A 524 22.90 17.38 -4.97
N LYS A 525 23.78 16.54 -4.40
CA LYS A 525 25.24 16.65 -4.54
C LYS A 525 25.73 16.28 -5.95
N LYS A 526 25.00 15.42 -6.64
CA LYS A 526 25.31 14.92 -7.98
C LYS A 526 24.01 14.64 -8.75
N ASP A 527 24.09 14.68 -10.07
CA ASP A 527 23.00 14.27 -10.94
C ASP A 527 22.68 12.78 -10.78
N ASN A 528 21.39 12.47 -10.94
CA ASN A 528 20.82 11.14 -10.73
C ASN A 528 20.29 10.63 -12.07
N LEU A 529 21.22 10.15 -12.89
CA LEU A 529 21.04 9.85 -14.32
C LEU A 529 20.73 8.37 -14.53
N ILE A 530 19.75 8.06 -15.39
CA ILE A 530 19.36 6.69 -15.73
C ILE A 530 19.62 6.44 -17.22
N GLU A 531 20.39 5.39 -17.50
CA GLU A 531 20.68 4.92 -18.86
C GLU A 531 19.53 4.05 -19.38
N LEU A 532 18.98 4.40 -20.54
CA LEU A 532 17.82 3.73 -21.12
C LEU A 532 17.99 3.52 -22.62
N VAL A 533 17.40 2.44 -23.15
CA VAL A 533 17.56 2.03 -24.56
C VAL A 533 17.18 3.12 -25.56
N TRP A 534 16.24 3.98 -25.19
CA TRP A 534 15.69 5.09 -25.98
C TRP A 534 16.31 6.46 -25.66
N GLY A 535 17.25 6.53 -24.72
CA GLY A 535 17.84 7.77 -24.24
C GLY A 535 18.78 8.46 -25.24
N GLY A 536 19.06 9.74 -24.98
CA GLY A 536 19.86 10.59 -25.84
C GLY A 536 20.96 11.36 -25.09
N ASP A 537 21.30 12.51 -25.67
CA ASP A 537 22.48 13.31 -25.32
C ASP A 537 22.07 14.72 -24.81
N TYR A 538 20.76 15.04 -24.79
CA TYR A 538 20.22 16.35 -24.38
C TYR A 538 20.40 16.58 -22.88
N ILE A 539 20.12 15.60 -22.03
CA ILE A 539 20.28 15.73 -20.57
C ILE A 539 21.74 16.01 -20.20
N GLY A 540 22.70 15.35 -20.87
CA GLY A 540 24.13 15.63 -20.69
C GLY A 540 24.51 17.05 -21.10
N THR A 541 23.95 17.53 -22.22
CA THR A 541 24.14 18.91 -22.69
C THR A 541 23.52 19.94 -21.74
N LEU A 542 22.30 19.68 -21.25
CA LEU A 542 21.54 20.53 -20.33
C LEU A 542 22.27 20.74 -19.00
N LYS A 543 22.86 19.67 -18.45
CA LYS A 543 23.58 19.65 -17.17
C LYS A 543 25.09 19.86 -17.33
N CYS A 544 25.56 20.26 -18.51
CA CYS A 544 26.97 20.54 -18.81
C CYS A 544 27.94 19.38 -18.46
N LEU A 545 27.49 18.13 -18.65
CA LEU A 545 28.26 16.94 -18.33
C LEU A 545 29.36 16.67 -19.39
N PRO A 546 30.47 16.00 -19.02
CA PRO A 546 31.43 15.49 -19.99
C PRO A 546 30.77 14.54 -20.99
N PHE A 547 31.21 14.58 -22.25
CA PHE A 547 30.70 13.67 -23.29
C PHE A 547 30.86 12.20 -22.88
N SER A 548 29.84 11.41 -23.18
CA SER A 548 29.76 9.98 -22.86
C SER A 548 28.98 9.25 -23.96
N GLU A 549 29.34 8.01 -24.27
CA GLU A 549 28.57 7.14 -25.20
C GLU A 549 27.29 6.57 -24.57
N LYS A 550 27.04 6.87 -23.29
CA LYS A 550 25.88 6.40 -22.51
C LYS A 550 24.60 7.10 -22.96
N LYS A 551 23.59 6.32 -23.35
CA LYS A 551 22.24 6.82 -23.68
C LYS A 551 21.48 7.23 -22.42
N ILE A 552 21.51 8.51 -22.04
CA ILE A 552 20.81 9.02 -20.86
C ILE A 552 19.34 9.28 -21.24
N GLY A 553 18.41 8.53 -20.66
CA GLY A 553 16.98 8.71 -20.94
C GLY A 553 16.27 9.58 -19.91
N GLU A 554 16.65 9.46 -18.63
CA GLU A 554 16.01 10.17 -17.52
C GLU A 554 17.06 10.79 -16.57
N SER A 555 16.73 11.94 -15.96
CA SER A 555 17.39 12.45 -14.76
C SER A 555 16.34 12.71 -13.69
N TRP A 556 16.52 12.13 -12.50
CA TRP A 556 15.53 12.17 -11.42
C TRP A 556 15.90 13.21 -10.36
N GLU A 557 15.16 14.31 -10.36
CA GLU A 557 15.46 15.53 -9.63
C GLU A 557 14.86 15.49 -8.22
N CYS A 558 15.68 15.74 -7.18
CA CYS A 558 15.29 15.67 -5.77
C CYS A 558 14.51 14.38 -5.40
N SER A 559 14.89 13.24 -5.99
CA SER A 559 14.19 11.98 -5.88
C SER A 559 14.29 11.36 -4.48
N ALA A 560 13.14 11.04 -3.91
CA ALA A 560 12.99 10.19 -2.73
C ALA A 560 12.62 8.73 -3.08
N HIS A 561 12.67 8.35 -4.36
CA HIS A 561 12.27 7.00 -4.78
C HIS A 561 13.40 5.99 -4.54
N PHE A 562 13.08 4.86 -3.91
CA PHE A 562 14.05 3.88 -3.41
C PHE A 562 15.00 3.30 -4.46
N GLN A 563 14.56 3.13 -5.71
CA GLN A 563 15.41 2.60 -6.80
C GLN A 563 16.49 3.59 -7.26
N HIS A 564 16.17 4.89 -7.28
CA HIS A 564 17.05 5.95 -7.79
C HIS A 564 16.93 7.19 -6.90
N PRO A 565 17.42 7.14 -5.64
CA PRO A 565 17.33 8.26 -4.72
C PRO A 565 18.41 9.30 -5.05
N SER A 566 18.06 10.59 -5.00
CA SER A 566 19.06 11.66 -5.02
C SER A 566 19.93 11.59 -3.78
N ILE A 567 21.22 11.92 -3.93
CA ILE A 567 22.18 12.00 -2.82
C ILE A 567 22.34 13.46 -2.42
N VAL A 568 22.31 13.76 -1.12
CA VAL A 568 22.44 15.12 -0.57
C VAL A 568 23.68 15.21 0.32
N ASP A 569 24.35 16.36 0.28
CA ASP A 569 25.50 16.67 1.14
C ASP A 569 24.98 17.14 2.52
N VAL A 570 25.49 16.51 3.58
CA VAL A 570 25.14 16.81 4.97
C VAL A 570 26.32 17.43 5.72
N ARG A 571 27.52 16.96 5.40
CA ARG A 571 28.82 17.44 5.88
C ARG A 571 29.86 17.13 4.83
N LYS A 572 30.97 17.89 4.84
CA LYS A 572 32.13 17.74 3.94
C LYS A 572 32.70 16.31 3.80
N ASP A 573 32.44 15.44 4.77
CA ASP A 573 32.91 14.06 4.87
C ASP A 573 31.81 12.99 4.67
N MET A 574 30.55 13.37 4.43
CA MET A 574 29.44 12.41 4.52
C MET A 574 28.20 12.77 3.69
N ASP A 575 27.86 11.84 2.81
CA ASP A 575 26.72 11.88 1.89
C ASP A 575 25.62 10.93 2.36
N ILE A 576 24.35 11.36 2.27
CA ILE A 576 23.18 10.50 2.54
C ILE A 576 22.21 10.52 1.35
N PRO A 577 21.42 9.45 1.12
CA PRO A 577 20.28 9.52 0.22
C PRO A 577 19.17 10.40 0.78
N PHE A 578 18.47 11.13 -0.07
CA PHE A 578 17.36 11.99 0.32
C PHE A 578 16.21 11.26 1.06
N PRO A 579 15.81 10.01 0.73
CA PRO A 579 14.84 9.26 1.54
C PRO A 579 15.28 9.08 3.00
N HIS A 580 16.59 8.98 3.25
CA HIS A 580 17.09 8.85 4.62
C HIS A 580 16.78 10.11 5.44
N LEU A 581 16.83 11.29 4.81
CA LEU A 581 16.50 12.56 5.43
C LEU A 581 15.02 12.67 5.80
N LEU A 582 14.13 12.26 4.89
CA LEU A 582 12.69 12.22 5.12
C LEU A 582 12.32 11.25 6.25
N ASN A 583 13.01 10.10 6.34
CA ASN A 583 12.83 9.14 7.42
C ASN A 583 13.27 9.66 8.80
N LEU A 584 14.14 10.66 8.87
CA LEU A 584 14.55 11.32 10.12
C LEU A 584 13.68 12.54 10.47
N MET A 585 13.20 13.27 9.46
CA MET A 585 12.63 14.62 9.63
C MET A 585 11.41 14.88 8.73
N GLY A 586 10.54 13.88 8.58
CA GLY A 586 9.43 13.93 7.62
C GLY A 586 8.48 15.11 7.82
N GLU A 587 8.17 15.48 9.07
CA GLU A 587 7.30 16.63 9.35
C GLU A 587 7.97 17.97 9.04
N GLU A 588 9.25 18.16 9.36
CA GLU A 588 9.93 19.43 9.05
C GLU A 588 10.35 19.55 7.58
N CYS A 589 10.51 18.42 6.89
CA CYS A 589 10.73 18.40 5.45
C CYS A 589 9.42 18.68 4.68
N LEU A 590 8.33 17.98 4.99
CA LEU A 590 7.12 17.96 4.17
C LEU A 590 5.96 18.82 4.70
N GLY A 591 6.00 19.17 6.00
CA GLY A 591 4.89 19.73 6.76
C GLY A 591 4.00 18.65 7.37
N SER A 592 3.45 18.90 8.56
CA SER A 592 2.70 17.89 9.33
C SER A 592 1.49 17.30 8.59
N ASP A 593 0.78 18.09 7.76
CA ASP A 593 -0.33 17.59 6.94
C ASP A 593 0.14 16.61 5.87
N THR A 594 1.13 17.01 5.07
CA THR A 594 1.72 16.19 4.00
C THR A 594 2.36 14.92 4.57
N ALA A 595 3.15 15.05 5.64
CA ALA A 595 3.81 13.93 6.29
C ALA A 595 2.80 12.93 6.86
N ARG A 596 1.68 13.40 7.41
CA ARG A 596 0.58 12.55 7.89
C ARG A 596 -0.18 11.87 6.76
N GLU A 597 -0.50 12.59 5.68
CA GLU A 597 -1.25 12.06 4.53
C GLU A 597 -0.43 11.01 3.75
N PHE A 598 0.85 11.30 3.50
CA PHE A 598 1.78 10.46 2.72
C PHE A 598 2.75 9.65 3.59
N LYS A 599 2.49 9.51 4.90
CA LYS A 599 3.25 8.66 5.86
C LYS A 599 4.75 8.98 5.95
N GLY A 600 5.14 10.23 5.69
CA GLY A 600 6.53 10.72 5.67
C GLY A 600 7.25 10.54 4.33
N GLU A 601 6.60 9.95 3.31
CA GLU A 601 7.15 9.83 1.97
C GLU A 601 6.91 11.13 1.17
N LEU A 602 7.90 11.53 0.35
CA LEU A 602 7.73 12.64 -0.59
C LEU A 602 6.78 12.20 -1.72
N PRO A 603 5.62 12.86 -1.92
CA PRO A 603 4.62 12.40 -2.88
C PRO A 603 4.90 12.79 -4.34
N ILE A 604 5.92 13.60 -4.60
CA ILE A 604 6.26 14.12 -5.93
C ILE A 604 7.63 13.60 -6.37
N LEU A 605 7.70 13.12 -7.61
CA LEU A 605 8.94 12.85 -8.33
C LEU A 605 9.00 13.75 -9.57
N VAL A 606 10.11 14.47 -9.75
CA VAL A 606 10.37 15.34 -10.91
C VAL A 606 11.47 14.72 -11.76
N LYS A 607 11.31 14.74 -13.09
CA LYS A 607 12.29 14.16 -14.00
C LYS A 607 12.48 14.98 -15.27
N TYR A 608 13.71 15.05 -15.76
CA TYR A 608 13.95 15.32 -17.18
C TYR A 608 13.87 14.02 -17.99
N ILE A 609 13.24 14.08 -19.16
CA ILE A 609 13.13 12.97 -20.13
C ILE A 609 13.70 13.41 -21.49
N ASP A 610 14.57 12.59 -22.07
CA ASP A 610 15.16 12.76 -23.41
C ASP A 610 14.81 11.56 -24.31
N ALA A 611 13.70 11.67 -25.05
CA ALA A 611 13.17 10.61 -25.90
C ALA A 611 13.83 10.63 -27.29
N ARG A 612 15.08 10.16 -27.41
CA ARG A 612 15.77 10.00 -28.71
C ARG A 612 15.08 8.97 -29.62
N GLU A 613 14.50 7.93 -29.03
CA GLU A 613 13.62 6.95 -29.69
C GLU A 613 12.24 6.93 -29.01
N ASP A 614 11.22 6.36 -29.66
CA ASP A 614 9.87 6.31 -29.11
C ASP A 614 9.83 5.50 -27.79
N LEU A 615 9.20 6.02 -26.74
CA LEU A 615 8.96 5.27 -25.51
C LEU A 615 7.86 4.22 -25.72
N SER A 616 7.76 3.26 -24.81
CA SER A 616 6.71 2.23 -24.89
C SER A 616 5.30 2.83 -24.84
N VAL A 617 4.37 2.20 -25.56
CA VAL A 617 2.94 2.42 -25.30
C VAL A 617 2.58 1.73 -23.99
N GLN A 618 2.02 2.48 -23.06
CA GLN A 618 1.83 2.08 -21.67
C GLN A 618 0.61 2.76 -21.04
N VAL A 619 0.26 2.30 -19.83
CA VAL A 619 -0.78 2.87 -18.97
C VAL A 619 -0.34 2.78 -17.52
N HIS A 620 -0.82 3.72 -16.69
CA HIS A 620 -0.55 3.77 -15.26
C HIS A 620 -1.83 3.51 -14.44
N PRO A 621 -1.77 2.81 -13.30
CA PRO A 621 -2.92 2.63 -12.40
C PRO A 621 -3.17 3.87 -11.53
N SER A 622 -4.42 4.04 -11.05
CA SER A 622 -4.73 4.94 -9.94
C SER A 622 -4.33 4.29 -8.60
N ASP A 623 -4.33 5.02 -7.49
CA ASP A 623 -4.03 4.43 -6.16
C ASP A 623 -4.94 3.22 -5.85
N GLU A 624 -6.23 3.34 -6.18
CA GLU A 624 -7.23 2.31 -5.95
C GLU A 624 -6.94 1.07 -6.80
N LYS A 625 -6.56 1.28 -8.07
CA LYS A 625 -6.27 0.19 -9.00
C LYS A 625 -4.91 -0.45 -8.72
N ALA A 626 -3.89 0.31 -8.33
CA ALA A 626 -2.59 -0.20 -7.92
C ALA A 626 -2.75 -1.16 -6.73
N LYS A 627 -3.54 -0.74 -5.73
CA LYS A 627 -3.89 -1.55 -4.57
C LYS A 627 -4.71 -2.80 -4.93
N GLU A 628 -5.68 -2.71 -5.84
CA GLU A 628 -6.44 -3.87 -6.35
C GLU A 628 -5.54 -4.88 -7.07
N LEU A 629 -4.52 -4.41 -7.79
CA LEU A 629 -3.55 -5.23 -8.53
C LEU A 629 -2.39 -5.75 -7.66
N GLY A 630 -2.42 -5.50 -6.35
CA GLY A 630 -1.42 -5.96 -5.39
C GLY A 630 -0.09 -5.21 -5.45
N GLU A 631 -0.05 -4.01 -6.02
CA GLU A 631 1.17 -3.21 -6.12
C GLU A 631 1.58 -2.63 -4.76
N LYS A 632 2.89 -2.40 -4.61
CA LYS A 632 3.50 -1.87 -3.37
C LYS A 632 3.58 -0.34 -3.33
N GLU A 633 3.43 0.30 -4.49
CA GLU A 633 3.57 1.74 -4.69
C GLU A 633 2.20 2.38 -4.95
N SER A 634 2.14 3.71 -4.91
CA SER A 634 0.95 4.50 -5.24
C SER A 634 0.63 4.47 -6.73
N GLY A 635 -0.54 5.01 -7.10
CA GLY A 635 -0.86 5.28 -8.49
C GLY A 635 0.10 6.29 -9.12
N LYS A 636 -0.06 6.53 -10.43
CA LYS A 636 0.83 7.41 -11.17
C LYS A 636 0.08 8.32 -12.14
N ASP A 637 -0.45 9.41 -11.60
CA ASP A 637 -0.73 10.64 -12.36
C ASP A 637 0.57 11.38 -12.69
N GLU A 638 0.60 12.04 -13.84
CA GLU A 638 1.77 12.77 -14.36
C GLU A 638 1.38 14.08 -15.06
N ALA A 639 2.30 15.01 -15.16
CA ALA A 639 2.21 16.19 -16.02
C ALA A 639 3.52 16.38 -16.79
N TRP A 640 3.41 16.71 -18.07
CA TRP A 640 4.53 16.90 -18.97
C TRP A 640 4.55 18.32 -19.52
N LEU A 641 5.65 19.04 -19.30
CA LEU A 641 5.94 20.31 -19.96
C LEU A 641 7.01 20.06 -21.03
N ILE A 642 6.67 20.34 -22.29
CA ILE A 642 7.59 20.16 -23.42
C ILE A 642 8.66 21.26 -23.38
N LEU A 643 9.94 20.85 -23.33
CA LEU A 643 11.10 21.74 -23.28
C LEU A 643 11.71 21.96 -24.67
N ASP A 644 11.68 20.94 -25.52
CA ASP A 644 12.09 21.00 -26.92
C ASP A 644 11.49 19.80 -27.69
N ALA A 645 11.31 19.92 -29.01
CA ALA A 645 10.78 18.86 -29.85
C ALA A 645 11.36 18.93 -31.28
N ASP A 646 11.85 17.80 -31.80
CA ASP A 646 12.29 17.71 -33.19
C ASP A 646 11.11 17.92 -34.15
N LYS A 647 11.39 18.41 -35.36
CA LYS A 647 10.35 18.69 -36.35
C LYS A 647 9.59 17.40 -36.72
N GLY A 648 8.32 17.35 -36.36
CA GLY A 648 7.43 16.21 -36.63
C GLY A 648 7.32 15.21 -35.48
N SER A 649 7.92 15.50 -34.32
CA SER A 649 7.67 14.77 -33.08
C SER A 649 6.20 14.87 -32.67
N VAL A 650 5.67 13.78 -32.11
CA VAL A 650 4.28 13.66 -31.64
C VAL A 650 4.22 12.95 -30.29
N LEU A 651 3.30 13.38 -29.42
CA LEU A 651 2.83 12.55 -28.32
C LEU A 651 1.73 11.62 -28.81
N TYR A 652 1.77 10.37 -28.38
CA TYR A 652 0.64 9.46 -28.56
C TYR A 652 -0.15 9.41 -27.26
N MET A 653 -1.41 9.88 -27.24
CA MET A 653 -2.15 10.02 -25.98
C MET A 653 -3.66 9.86 -26.15
N GLY A 654 -4.25 8.97 -25.36
CA GLY A 654 -5.68 8.67 -25.36
C GLY A 654 -6.17 7.98 -26.63
N PHE A 655 -7.38 7.42 -26.58
CA PHE A 655 -7.97 6.75 -27.74
C PHE A 655 -8.71 7.75 -28.64
N LYS A 656 -8.44 7.71 -29.96
CA LYS A 656 -9.08 8.65 -30.91
C LYS A 656 -10.56 8.39 -31.20
N LYS A 657 -11.09 7.26 -30.72
CA LYS A 657 -12.47 6.78 -30.86
C LYS A 657 -12.75 5.73 -29.78
N GLU A 658 -14.02 5.39 -29.55
CA GLU A 658 -14.39 4.24 -28.72
C GLU A 658 -13.69 2.96 -29.21
N VAL A 659 -13.18 2.15 -28.26
CA VAL A 659 -12.42 0.93 -28.55
C VAL A 659 -13.10 -0.30 -27.95
N ASP A 660 -13.36 -1.32 -28.78
CA ASP A 660 -13.75 -2.62 -28.27
C ASP A 660 -12.55 -3.31 -27.57
N ARG A 661 -12.75 -3.67 -26.30
CA ARG A 661 -11.75 -4.29 -25.44
C ARG A 661 -11.16 -5.58 -26.04
N LYS A 662 -12.01 -6.46 -26.58
CA LYS A 662 -11.57 -7.76 -27.14
C LYS A 662 -10.76 -7.58 -28.42
N ARG A 663 -11.14 -6.61 -29.26
CA ARG A 663 -10.42 -6.26 -30.48
C ARG A 663 -9.05 -5.66 -30.18
N PHE A 664 -8.97 -4.78 -29.18
CA PHE A 664 -7.69 -4.21 -28.73
C PHE A 664 -6.75 -5.30 -28.21
N GLU A 665 -7.25 -6.20 -27.35
CA GLU A 665 -6.50 -7.33 -26.80
C GLU A 665 -5.96 -8.29 -27.86
N LYS A 666 -6.72 -8.53 -28.93
CA LYS A 666 -6.23 -9.29 -30.09
C LYS A 666 -5.14 -8.56 -30.87
N ASP A 667 -5.27 -7.25 -31.03
CA ASP A 667 -4.37 -6.46 -31.86
C ASP A 667 -3.01 -6.21 -31.20
N ILE A 668 -2.94 -6.00 -29.88
CA ILE A 668 -1.66 -5.83 -29.13
C ILE A 668 -0.76 -7.07 -29.15
N LEU A 669 -1.32 -8.25 -29.43
CA LEU A 669 -0.59 -9.51 -29.60
C LEU A 669 -0.15 -9.77 -31.06
N SER A 670 -0.55 -8.91 -32.00
CA SER A 670 -0.26 -9.07 -33.43
C SER A 670 0.97 -8.22 -33.81
N PRO A 671 2.07 -8.83 -34.32
CA PRO A 671 3.27 -8.08 -34.68
C PRO A 671 3.03 -7.12 -35.86
N ASP A 672 2.02 -7.41 -36.69
CA ASP A 672 1.66 -6.66 -37.90
C ASP A 672 0.82 -5.40 -37.63
N VAL A 673 0.47 -5.11 -36.36
CA VAL A 673 -0.39 -3.98 -35.99
C VAL A 673 0.40 -2.93 -35.21
N ASN A 674 0.60 -1.75 -35.81
CA ASN A 674 1.06 -0.57 -35.08
C ASN A 674 -0.07 -0.05 -34.17
N ILE A 675 0.10 -0.22 -32.85
CA ILE A 675 -0.92 0.14 -31.85
C ILE A 675 -1.09 1.65 -31.76
N ALA A 676 0.00 2.41 -31.81
CA ALA A 676 -0.03 3.87 -31.73
C ALA A 676 -0.80 4.46 -32.91
N GLU A 677 -0.43 4.11 -34.14
CA GLU A 677 -1.11 4.58 -35.36
C GLU A 677 -2.57 4.14 -35.45
N LYS A 678 -2.89 2.91 -35.01
CA LYS A 678 -4.26 2.37 -35.15
C LYS A 678 -5.23 2.95 -34.13
N TYR A 679 -4.80 3.16 -32.89
CA TYR A 679 -5.69 3.44 -31.77
C TYR A 679 -5.54 4.83 -31.14
N LEU A 680 -4.35 5.41 -31.13
CA LEU A 680 -4.07 6.61 -30.34
C LEU A 680 -4.26 7.90 -31.14
N ASN A 681 -4.50 9.01 -30.43
CA ASN A 681 -4.30 10.34 -31.01
C ASN A 681 -2.79 10.57 -31.17
N ALA A 682 -2.33 11.01 -32.33
CA ALA A 682 -0.96 11.47 -32.55
C ALA A 682 -0.98 13.01 -32.57
N ILE A 683 -0.40 13.61 -31.53
CA ILE A 683 -0.53 15.04 -31.22
C ILE A 683 0.82 15.73 -31.51
N PRO A 684 0.91 16.61 -32.52
CA PRO A 684 2.10 17.42 -32.73
C PRO A 684 2.37 18.30 -31.51
N VAL A 685 3.64 18.38 -31.09
CA VAL A 685 4.06 19.18 -29.92
C VAL A 685 5.11 20.23 -30.29
N LYS A 686 5.20 21.27 -29.46
CA LYS A 686 6.21 22.33 -29.50
C LYS A 686 6.63 22.70 -28.06
N GLU A 687 7.73 23.44 -27.95
CA GLU A 687 8.18 24.04 -26.68
C GLU A 687 7.04 24.81 -26.00
N GLY A 688 6.87 24.58 -24.69
CA GLY A 688 5.88 25.24 -23.85
C GLY A 688 4.49 24.60 -23.83
N ASP A 689 4.22 23.58 -24.66
CA ASP A 689 2.99 22.80 -24.54
C ASP A 689 2.96 22.01 -23.21
N LEU A 690 1.76 21.86 -22.64
CA LEU A 690 1.55 21.25 -21.33
C LEU A 690 0.46 20.20 -21.39
N PHE A 691 0.77 19.02 -20.84
CA PHE A 691 -0.12 17.85 -20.83
C PHE A 691 -0.28 17.30 -19.40
N PHE A 692 -1.46 16.80 -19.07
CA PHE A 692 -1.75 16.07 -17.84
C PHE A 692 -2.17 14.63 -18.18
N ASN A 693 -1.38 13.67 -17.72
CA ASN A 693 -1.56 12.24 -17.93
C ASN A 693 -2.20 11.63 -16.66
N ALA A 694 -3.53 11.61 -16.63
CA ALA A 694 -4.27 10.97 -15.55
C ALA A 694 -4.13 9.44 -15.61
N ALA A 695 -4.14 8.79 -14.45
CA ALA A 695 -4.14 7.34 -14.35
C ALA A 695 -5.28 6.69 -15.19
N GLY A 696 -4.95 5.57 -15.84
CA GLY A 696 -5.83 4.87 -16.80
C GLY A 696 -5.74 5.37 -18.25
N MET A 697 -5.08 6.51 -18.50
CA MET A 697 -4.81 7.03 -19.84
C MET A 697 -3.72 6.23 -20.55
N ILE A 698 -4.02 5.75 -21.76
CA ILE A 698 -3.04 5.10 -22.64
C ILE A 698 -2.18 6.14 -23.35
N HIS A 699 -0.85 5.96 -23.35
CA HIS A 699 0.05 6.95 -23.91
C HIS A 699 1.42 6.38 -24.31
N ALA A 700 2.18 7.16 -25.10
CA ALA A 700 3.62 7.02 -25.31
C ALA A 700 4.23 8.40 -25.66
N ILE A 701 5.42 8.69 -25.13
CA ILE A 701 6.23 9.83 -25.57
C ILE A 701 6.94 9.42 -26.87
N GLY A 702 6.66 10.12 -27.97
CA GLY A 702 7.30 9.86 -29.26
C GLY A 702 8.73 10.38 -29.33
N LYS A 703 9.48 9.88 -30.31
CA LYS A 703 10.88 10.27 -30.56
C LYS A 703 11.05 11.77 -30.83
N GLY A 704 12.22 12.29 -30.47
CA GLY A 704 12.64 13.68 -30.65
C GLY A 704 12.10 14.65 -29.60
N ILE A 705 11.33 14.18 -28.61
CA ILE A 705 10.73 15.01 -27.56
C ILE A 705 11.66 15.06 -26.35
N LYS A 706 11.87 16.27 -25.82
CA LYS A 706 12.56 16.52 -24.55
C LYS A 706 11.61 17.28 -23.64
N LEU A 707 11.36 16.75 -22.45
CA LEU A 707 10.34 17.27 -21.54
C LEU A 707 10.76 17.18 -20.08
N ILE A 708 10.04 17.90 -19.23
CA ILE A 708 10.08 17.70 -17.77
C ILE A 708 8.74 17.08 -17.32
N GLU A 709 8.86 15.95 -16.64
CA GLU A 709 7.77 15.16 -16.07
C GLU A 709 7.68 15.45 -14.56
N ILE A 710 6.48 15.78 -14.09
CA ILE A 710 6.14 15.88 -12.67
C ILE A 710 5.08 14.82 -12.40
N GLN A 711 5.37 13.84 -11.55
CA GLN A 711 4.52 12.68 -11.30
C GLN A 711 4.35 12.41 -9.80
N GLN A 712 3.36 11.61 -9.42
CA GLN A 712 3.36 10.93 -8.12
C GLN A 712 4.66 10.14 -7.95
N THR A 713 5.19 9.97 -6.74
CA THR A 713 6.36 9.10 -6.49
C THR A 713 6.01 7.62 -6.66
N SER A 714 6.05 7.14 -7.91
CA SER A 714 5.72 5.77 -8.32
C SER A 714 6.47 5.37 -9.59
N GLY A 715 7.03 4.17 -9.63
CA GLY A 715 7.65 3.54 -10.79
C GLY A 715 6.71 2.68 -11.64
N ILE A 716 5.46 2.45 -11.20
CA ILE A 716 4.56 1.47 -11.82
C ILE A 716 4.26 1.83 -13.28
N THR A 717 4.61 0.93 -14.21
CA THR A 717 4.42 1.14 -15.66
C THR A 717 3.91 -0.12 -16.34
N TYR A 718 2.63 -0.15 -16.76
CA TYR A 718 2.07 -1.28 -17.49
C TYR A 718 2.21 -1.07 -19.00
N ARG A 719 3.36 -1.51 -19.51
CA ARG A 719 3.66 -1.55 -20.95
C ARG A 719 2.70 -2.47 -21.71
N VAL A 720 1.99 -1.94 -22.70
CA VAL A 720 1.14 -2.72 -23.62
C VAL A 720 1.86 -3.07 -24.92
N TRP A 721 2.74 -2.20 -25.43
CA TRP A 721 3.49 -2.43 -26.66
C TRP A 721 4.82 -1.67 -26.67
N ASP A 722 5.82 -2.17 -27.40
CA ASP A 722 7.20 -1.65 -27.36
C ASP A 722 7.86 -1.54 -28.74
N TRP A 723 7.08 -1.26 -29.78
CA TRP A 723 7.54 -1.10 -31.17
C TRP A 723 8.29 -2.33 -31.72
N ASN A 724 7.97 -3.52 -31.19
CA ASN A 724 8.61 -4.80 -31.53
C ASN A 724 10.15 -4.80 -31.38
N ARG A 725 10.69 -3.96 -30.48
CA ARG A 725 12.14 -3.82 -30.22
C ARG A 725 12.78 -5.14 -29.78
N ARG A 726 14.07 -5.31 -30.09
CA ARG A 726 14.88 -6.48 -29.69
C ARG A 726 16.14 -6.05 -28.91
N PRO A 727 16.44 -6.65 -27.74
CA PRO A 727 15.61 -7.63 -27.01
C PRO A 727 14.28 -7.02 -26.54
N GLN A 728 13.22 -7.82 -26.58
CA GLN A 728 11.87 -7.39 -26.23
C GLN A 728 11.75 -7.21 -24.71
N ARG A 729 11.38 -6.00 -24.26
CA ARG A 729 11.11 -5.75 -22.83
C ARG A 729 9.75 -6.33 -22.44
N THR A 730 9.62 -6.67 -21.16
CA THR A 730 8.38 -7.22 -20.57
C THR A 730 7.16 -6.35 -20.88
N LEU A 731 6.10 -7.01 -21.34
CA LEU A 731 4.76 -6.46 -21.52
C LEU A 731 3.86 -6.91 -20.36
N HIS A 732 2.94 -6.06 -19.93
CA HIS A 732 2.14 -6.22 -18.72
C HIS A 732 0.64 -6.26 -19.05
N ILE A 733 0.28 -7.03 -20.09
CA ILE A 733 -1.02 -6.96 -20.76
C ILE A 733 -2.19 -7.11 -19.78
N GLU A 734 -2.20 -8.14 -18.94
CA GLU A 734 -3.32 -8.39 -18.02
C GLU A 734 -3.56 -7.24 -17.04
N LYS A 735 -2.48 -6.67 -16.45
CA LYS A 735 -2.55 -5.52 -15.55
C LYS A 735 -2.98 -4.25 -16.30
N ALA A 736 -2.41 -3.98 -17.48
CA ALA A 736 -2.81 -2.86 -18.32
C ALA A 736 -4.32 -2.89 -18.68
N MET A 737 -4.83 -4.06 -19.10
CA MET A 737 -6.24 -4.25 -19.46
C MET A 737 -7.21 -4.06 -18.28
N LYS A 738 -6.72 -4.04 -17.02
CA LYS A 738 -7.52 -3.69 -15.83
C LYS A 738 -7.46 -2.19 -15.48
N CYS A 739 -6.54 -1.43 -16.07
CA CYS A 739 -6.38 0.01 -15.87
C CYS A 739 -6.95 0.87 -17.01
N LEU A 740 -6.92 0.37 -18.25
CA LEU A 740 -7.29 1.14 -19.45
C LEU A 740 -8.73 1.66 -19.42
N ASN A 741 -8.90 2.96 -19.65
CA ASN A 741 -10.16 3.54 -20.08
C ASN A 741 -10.30 3.38 -21.61
N PHE A 742 -11.34 2.69 -22.08
CA PHE A 742 -11.56 2.37 -23.51
C PHE A 742 -12.42 3.40 -24.27
N HIS A 743 -12.86 4.46 -23.59
CA HIS A 743 -13.60 5.56 -24.20
C HIS A 743 -12.70 6.46 -25.05
N LYS A 744 -13.31 7.19 -25.98
CA LYS A 744 -12.64 8.23 -26.77
C LYS A 744 -12.12 9.33 -25.83
N SER A 745 -10.84 9.66 -25.95
CA SER A 745 -10.20 10.77 -25.23
C SER A 745 -10.06 11.98 -26.15
N PRO A 746 -10.87 13.04 -26.01
CA PRO A 746 -10.68 14.32 -26.70
C PRO A 746 -9.48 15.10 -26.14
N LEU A 747 -8.95 16.07 -26.91
CA LEU A 747 -7.70 16.79 -26.57
C LEU A 747 -7.81 17.56 -25.25
N GLU A 748 -9.00 18.08 -24.96
CA GLU A 748 -9.32 18.90 -23.80
C GLU A 748 -9.19 18.13 -22.47
N GLU A 749 -9.30 16.79 -22.48
CA GLU A 749 -9.13 15.98 -21.28
C GLU A 749 -7.70 16.02 -20.72
N PHE A 750 -6.68 16.18 -21.57
CA PHE A 750 -5.27 16.09 -21.18
C PHE A 750 -4.42 17.31 -21.56
N TYR A 751 -4.77 18.08 -22.59
CA TYR A 751 -4.07 19.33 -22.91
C TYR A 751 -4.40 20.39 -21.84
N ARG A 752 -3.42 21.22 -21.44
CA ARG A 752 -3.58 22.24 -20.40
C ARG A 752 -3.03 23.59 -20.83
N PHE A 753 -3.64 24.65 -20.32
CA PHE A 753 -3.21 26.03 -20.52
C PHE A 753 -2.77 26.63 -19.19
N PRO A 754 -1.59 27.29 -19.12
CA PRO A 754 -1.16 28.02 -17.93
C PRO A 754 -2.19 29.08 -17.51
N GLN A 755 -2.46 29.16 -16.21
CA GLN A 755 -3.34 30.18 -15.63
C GLN A 755 -2.52 31.19 -14.84
N LYS A 756 -2.79 32.49 -15.04
CA LYS A 756 -2.09 33.55 -14.31
C LYS A 756 -2.50 33.55 -12.83
N SER A 757 -1.56 33.24 -11.93
CA SER A 757 -1.75 33.19 -10.48
C SER A 757 -1.09 34.38 -9.76
N GLY A 758 -0.10 35.04 -10.40
CA GLY A 758 0.53 36.25 -9.89
C GLY A 758 1.03 37.17 -10.99
N ASN A 759 1.81 38.20 -10.64
CA ASN A 759 2.39 39.12 -11.64
C ASN A 759 3.53 38.48 -12.47
N ARG A 760 4.19 37.46 -11.91
CA ARG A 760 5.35 36.74 -12.48
C ARG A 760 5.22 35.22 -12.30
N GLU A 761 4.00 34.77 -12.03
CA GLU A 761 3.69 33.40 -11.61
C GLU A 761 2.46 32.90 -12.36
N GLU A 762 2.58 31.71 -12.93
CA GLU A 762 1.51 31.03 -13.68
C GLU A 762 1.36 29.60 -13.17
N ARG A 763 0.17 29.21 -12.74
CA ARG A 763 -0.19 27.83 -12.42
C ARG A 763 -0.21 27.02 -13.71
N LEU A 764 0.71 26.07 -13.84
CA LEU A 764 0.73 25.13 -14.95
C LEU A 764 -0.31 24.02 -14.72
N ILE A 765 -0.20 23.31 -13.59
CA ILE A 765 -1.09 22.20 -13.24
C ILE A 765 -1.42 22.22 -11.74
N SER A 766 -2.62 21.76 -11.38
CA SER A 766 -3.05 21.56 -10.00
C SER A 766 -3.93 20.30 -9.95
N SER A 767 -3.29 19.15 -9.76
CA SER A 767 -3.95 17.85 -9.64
C SER A 767 -4.30 17.54 -8.18
N LEU A 768 -4.85 16.35 -7.92
CA LEU A 768 -5.04 15.85 -6.57
C LEU A 768 -3.73 15.64 -5.80
N TYR A 769 -2.62 15.38 -6.50
CA TYR A 769 -1.37 14.90 -5.90
C TYR A 769 -0.24 15.94 -5.92
N PHE A 770 -0.23 16.83 -6.90
CA PHE A 770 0.82 17.83 -7.07
C PHE A 770 0.29 19.10 -7.75
N SER A 771 0.98 20.20 -7.54
CA SER A 771 0.78 21.46 -8.24
C SER A 771 2.12 22.00 -8.70
N VAL A 772 2.14 22.66 -9.86
CA VAL A 772 3.35 23.26 -10.43
C VAL A 772 3.04 24.68 -10.86
N ASP A 773 3.76 25.65 -10.29
CA ASP A 773 3.78 27.03 -10.76
C ASP A 773 5.06 27.28 -11.58
N ARG A 774 4.94 28.04 -12.68
CA ARG A 774 6.07 28.59 -13.43
C ARG A 774 6.36 30.01 -12.96
N LEU A 775 7.64 30.30 -12.70
CA LEU A 775 8.13 31.63 -12.33
C LEU A 775 9.01 32.15 -13.46
N ASP A 776 8.63 33.26 -14.10
CA ASP A 776 9.43 33.94 -15.12
C ASP A 776 9.96 35.27 -14.54
N LEU A 777 11.30 35.35 -14.37
CA LEU A 777 11.98 36.42 -13.64
C LEU A 777 12.98 37.17 -14.55
N ASN A 778 13.04 38.50 -14.41
CA ASN A 778 14.01 39.35 -15.11
C ASN A 778 15.26 39.59 -14.23
N PRO A 779 16.43 39.94 -14.81
CA PRO A 779 17.62 40.26 -14.03
C PRO A 779 17.35 41.33 -12.96
N GLY A 780 17.74 41.07 -11.72
CA GLY A 780 17.53 41.95 -10.57
C GLY A 780 16.19 41.76 -9.86
N ASP A 781 15.25 40.97 -10.40
CA ASP A 781 13.98 40.69 -9.72
C ASP A 781 14.19 39.95 -8.39
N ARG A 782 13.48 40.41 -7.36
CA ARG A 782 13.37 39.77 -6.05
C ARG A 782 11.93 39.30 -5.85
N MET A 783 11.74 38.06 -5.39
CA MET A 783 10.43 37.46 -5.11
C MET A 783 10.48 36.71 -3.77
N LEU A 784 9.69 37.16 -2.79
CA LEU A 784 9.48 36.44 -1.53
C LEU A 784 8.47 35.31 -1.78
N LEU A 785 8.75 34.12 -1.27
CA LEU A 785 7.88 32.96 -1.29
C LEU A 785 7.75 32.37 0.11
N GLU A 786 6.55 31.91 0.45
CA GLU A 786 6.22 31.22 1.69
C GLU A 786 5.92 29.75 1.40
N THR A 787 6.39 28.84 2.25
CA THR A 787 6.12 27.40 2.15
C THR A 787 4.72 27.04 2.63
N LYS A 788 4.12 27.86 3.50
CA LYS A 788 2.76 27.71 4.05
C LYS A 788 2.47 26.31 4.61
N GLY A 789 3.45 25.74 5.30
CA GLY A 789 3.35 24.41 5.91
C GLY A 789 3.38 23.24 4.92
N GLY A 790 3.73 23.48 3.65
CA GLY A 790 4.10 22.44 2.67
C GLY A 790 5.57 22.56 2.27
N PHE A 791 6.05 21.75 1.33
CA PHE A 791 7.41 21.83 0.78
C PHE A 791 7.40 22.39 -0.65
N HIS A 792 8.56 22.83 -1.17
CA HIS A 792 8.73 23.09 -2.60
C HIS A 792 9.90 22.28 -3.19
N VAL A 793 9.78 21.83 -4.43
CA VAL A 793 10.91 21.47 -5.31
C VAL A 793 11.03 22.56 -6.36
N LEU A 794 12.15 23.28 -6.35
CA LEU A 794 12.48 24.29 -7.34
C LEU A 794 13.38 23.69 -8.41
N THR A 795 13.00 23.80 -9.67
CA THR A 795 13.81 23.34 -10.82
C THR A 795 14.06 24.51 -11.78
N CYS A 796 15.31 24.75 -12.13
CA CYS A 796 15.70 25.86 -13.00
C CYS A 796 15.79 25.41 -14.46
N LEU A 797 14.85 25.87 -15.29
CA LEU A 797 14.78 25.55 -16.72
C LEU A 797 15.68 26.48 -17.56
N GLU A 798 15.79 27.74 -17.14
CA GLU A 798 16.61 28.76 -17.80
C GLU A 798 17.26 29.70 -16.79
N GLY A 799 18.46 30.17 -17.13
CA GLY A 799 19.13 31.25 -16.42
C GLY A 799 19.85 30.82 -15.16
N GLU A 800 19.80 31.69 -14.15
CA GLU A 800 20.50 31.55 -12.88
C GLU A 800 19.80 32.41 -11.82
N VAL A 801 19.52 31.81 -10.66
CA VAL A 801 18.98 32.50 -9.49
C VAL A 801 19.82 32.24 -8.24
N LYS A 802 19.77 33.19 -7.31
CA LYS A 802 20.24 33.05 -5.94
C LYS A 802 19.02 32.89 -5.03
N LEU A 803 19.05 31.91 -4.14
CA LEU A 803 18.05 31.71 -3.10
C LEU A 803 18.60 32.24 -1.78
N GLU A 804 17.82 33.03 -1.04
CA GLU A 804 18.20 33.67 0.22
C GLU A 804 17.16 33.33 1.30
N SER A 805 17.60 32.79 2.44
CA SER A 805 16.82 32.72 3.69
C SER A 805 17.59 33.45 4.79
N ASP A 806 16.97 33.66 5.96
CA ASP A 806 17.62 34.30 7.12
C ASP A 806 18.88 33.56 7.62
N SER A 807 19.09 32.32 7.17
CA SER A 807 20.09 31.39 7.71
C SER A 807 20.90 30.64 6.65
N SER A 808 20.55 30.73 5.36
CA SER A 808 21.31 30.09 4.28
C SER A 808 21.19 30.85 2.95
N THR A 809 22.07 30.49 2.02
CA THR A 809 22.05 31.00 0.64
C THR A 809 22.50 29.88 -0.29
N GLU A 810 21.81 29.72 -1.41
CA GLU A 810 22.13 28.72 -2.43
C GLU A 810 22.07 29.34 -3.84
N ARG A 811 22.74 28.74 -4.83
CA ARG A 811 22.64 29.13 -6.25
C ARG A 811 22.04 27.99 -7.06
N LEU A 812 21.10 28.33 -7.94
CA LEU A 812 20.42 27.39 -8.81
C LEU A 812 20.61 27.79 -10.27
N PHE A 813 21.34 26.96 -11.00
CA PHE A 813 21.66 27.11 -12.42
C PHE A 813 20.71 26.29 -13.29
N LYS A 814 20.61 26.62 -14.59
CA LYS A 814 19.86 25.84 -15.57
C LYS A 814 20.22 24.34 -15.49
N GLY A 815 19.19 23.48 -15.47
CA GLY A 815 19.32 22.02 -15.39
C GLY A 815 19.40 21.48 -13.96
N GLU A 816 19.53 22.33 -12.94
CA GLU A 816 19.56 21.92 -11.53
C GLU A 816 18.19 22.03 -10.84
N SER A 817 18.04 21.26 -9.77
CA SER A 817 16.90 21.31 -8.87
C SER A 817 17.33 21.38 -7.40
N VAL A 818 16.47 21.92 -6.53
CA VAL A 818 16.71 22.03 -5.08
C VAL A 818 15.40 21.85 -4.32
N PHE A 819 15.45 21.13 -3.21
CA PHE A 819 14.32 20.95 -2.30
C PHE A 819 14.32 22.03 -1.22
N VAL A 820 13.14 22.58 -0.94
CA VAL A 820 12.90 23.61 0.08
C VAL A 820 12.03 22.97 1.17
N PRO A 821 12.59 22.68 2.36
CA PRO A 821 11.85 22.10 3.47
C PRO A 821 10.71 22.99 3.95
N ALA A 822 9.62 22.38 4.42
CA ALA A 822 8.48 23.09 4.98
C ALA A 822 8.87 23.99 6.16
N GLY A 823 9.74 23.48 7.04
CA GLY A 823 10.26 24.20 8.21
C GLY A 823 11.16 25.41 7.90
N LEU A 824 11.45 25.72 6.63
CA LEU A 824 12.10 26.98 6.25
C LEU A 824 11.15 28.19 6.34
N GLU A 825 9.83 27.94 6.29
CA GLU A 825 8.72 28.91 6.31
C GLU A 825 8.68 29.92 5.16
N SER A 826 9.78 30.63 4.87
CA SER A 826 9.88 31.57 3.75
C SER A 826 11.31 31.73 3.21
N TYR A 827 11.42 32.21 1.97
CA TYR A 827 12.69 32.49 1.31
C TYR A 827 12.51 33.49 0.15
N THR A 828 13.59 34.19 -0.22
CA THR A 828 13.61 35.09 -1.36
C THR A 828 14.37 34.48 -2.54
N ILE A 829 13.78 34.54 -3.73
CA ILE A 829 14.46 34.29 -5.00
C ILE A 829 14.99 35.63 -5.53
N VAL A 830 16.27 35.68 -5.90
CA VAL A 830 16.92 36.83 -6.55
C VAL A 830 17.44 36.39 -7.91
N SER A 831 16.91 36.98 -8.98
CA SER A 831 17.25 36.58 -10.33
C SER A 831 18.55 37.26 -10.79
N MET A 832 19.61 36.46 -11.01
CA MET A 832 20.92 36.98 -11.41
C MET A 832 20.98 37.25 -12.92
N LYS A 833 20.21 36.48 -13.69
CA LYS A 833 19.97 36.63 -15.13
C LYS A 833 18.45 36.64 -15.37
N LYS A 834 18.01 36.69 -16.62
CA LYS A 834 16.63 36.26 -16.94
C LYS A 834 16.54 34.77 -16.62
N ALA A 835 15.56 34.36 -15.85
CA ALA A 835 15.44 33.00 -15.36
C ALA A 835 14.01 32.48 -15.45
N ARG A 836 13.87 31.17 -15.65
CA ARG A 836 12.60 30.44 -15.60
C ARG A 836 12.73 29.28 -14.64
N LEU A 837 11.85 29.23 -13.64
CA LEU A 837 11.79 28.17 -12.64
C LEU A 837 10.45 27.45 -12.70
N LEU A 838 10.45 26.16 -12.34
CA LEU A 838 9.26 25.47 -11.88
C LEU A 838 9.31 25.36 -10.35
N LYS A 839 8.18 25.61 -9.70
CA LYS A 839 7.94 25.37 -8.27
C LYS A 839 6.91 24.26 -8.17
N SER A 840 7.37 23.04 -7.90
CA SER A 840 6.51 21.85 -7.72
C SER A 840 6.23 21.64 -6.23
N PHE A 841 4.98 21.44 -5.85
CA PHE A 841 4.55 21.38 -4.45
C PHE A 841 3.22 20.64 -4.29
N VAL A 842 2.82 20.41 -3.04
CA VAL A 842 1.52 19.84 -2.69
C VAL A 842 0.65 20.95 -2.10
N LEU A 843 -0.57 21.13 -2.61
CA LEU A 843 -1.49 22.12 -2.05
C LEU A 843 -1.97 21.67 -0.67
N THR A 844 -1.70 22.46 0.37
CA THR A 844 -2.09 22.16 1.76
C THR A 844 -3.43 22.82 2.12
N PRO A 845 -4.14 22.37 3.18
CA PRO A 845 -5.44 22.93 3.54
C PRO A 845 -5.36 24.43 3.92
N GLY A 846 -4.26 24.86 4.55
CA GLY A 846 -3.97 26.27 4.86
C GLY A 846 -3.69 27.16 3.64
N GLN A 847 -3.52 26.59 2.44
CA GLN A 847 -3.36 27.33 1.18
C GLN A 847 -4.69 27.55 0.44
N ILE A 848 -5.82 26.97 0.91
CA ILE A 848 -7.14 27.17 0.30
C ILE A 848 -7.63 28.60 0.61
N ASP A 849 -8.00 29.34 -0.44
CA ASP A 849 -8.47 30.72 -0.29
C ASP A 849 -9.79 30.77 0.51
N PRO A 850 -9.84 31.45 1.67
CA PRO A 850 -11.06 31.58 2.47
C PRO A 850 -12.23 32.28 1.77
N VAL A 851 -12.01 32.94 0.61
CA VAL A 851 -13.03 33.67 -0.16
C VAL A 851 -14.03 32.75 -0.88
N ILE A 852 -13.67 31.47 -1.13
CA ILE A 852 -14.55 30.53 -1.84
C ILE A 852 -15.78 30.14 -1.00
N PHE A 853 -15.67 30.23 0.32
CA PHE A 853 -16.74 29.94 1.28
C PHE A 853 -17.70 31.13 1.38
N GLN A 854 -18.87 31.01 0.77
CA GLN A 854 -19.95 32.00 0.85
C GLN A 854 -20.79 31.78 2.11
N THR A 855 -21.95 32.45 2.22
CA THR A 855 -22.81 32.36 3.42
C THR A 855 -23.46 31.00 3.60
N TYR A 856 -23.79 30.28 2.53
CA TYR A 856 -24.54 29.00 2.57
C TYR A 856 -24.09 27.98 1.51
N ASP A 857 -23.13 28.35 0.66
CA ASP A 857 -22.55 27.47 -0.36
C ASP A 857 -21.06 27.78 -0.57
N ILE A 858 -20.40 27.00 -1.43
CA ILE A 858 -19.07 27.30 -1.94
C ILE A 858 -19.20 27.63 -3.41
N ARG A 859 -18.62 28.74 -3.88
CA ARG A 859 -18.70 29.16 -5.30
C ARG A 859 -17.46 29.95 -5.70
N ALA A 860 -16.81 29.53 -6.80
CA ALA A 860 -15.61 30.18 -7.33
C ALA A 860 -15.34 29.76 -8.80
N ILE A 861 -14.25 30.24 -9.42
CA ILE A 861 -13.87 29.83 -10.79
C ILE A 861 -13.32 28.41 -10.74
N ALA A 862 -13.91 27.51 -11.53
CA ALA A 862 -13.75 26.08 -11.36
C ALA A 862 -12.29 25.59 -11.50
N ASP A 863 -11.61 26.01 -12.56
CA ASP A 863 -10.26 25.52 -12.87
C ASP A 863 -9.14 26.33 -12.21
N LYS A 864 -9.48 27.40 -11.50
CA LYS A 864 -8.54 28.29 -10.80
C LYS A 864 -8.61 28.11 -9.28
N ASP A 865 -9.82 28.24 -8.74
CA ASP A 865 -10.09 28.32 -7.30
C ASP A 865 -10.61 26.98 -6.73
N LEU A 866 -11.12 26.10 -7.59
CA LEU A 866 -11.57 24.73 -7.24
C LEU A 866 -10.73 23.63 -7.94
N PRO A 867 -9.39 23.62 -7.82
CA PRO A 867 -8.58 22.50 -8.27
C PRO A 867 -8.88 21.23 -7.46
N ASP A 868 -8.53 20.07 -8.01
CA ASP A 868 -8.96 18.76 -7.49
C ASP A 868 -8.62 18.56 -6.01
N ARG A 869 -7.43 18.99 -5.59
CA ARG A 869 -7.00 18.86 -4.19
C ARG A 869 -7.78 19.77 -3.23
N THR A 870 -8.18 20.97 -3.66
CA THR A 870 -9.11 21.82 -2.90
C THR A 870 -10.44 21.11 -2.74
N VAL A 871 -11.03 20.61 -3.84
CA VAL A 871 -12.33 19.93 -3.81
C VAL A 871 -12.32 18.64 -2.98
N TYR A 872 -11.22 17.89 -3.01
CA TYR A 872 -10.98 16.75 -2.12
C TYR A 872 -11.03 17.16 -0.64
N TYR A 873 -10.34 18.25 -0.26
CA TYR A 873 -10.41 18.77 1.11
C TYR A 873 -11.78 19.31 1.48
N LEU A 874 -12.53 19.91 0.55
CA LEU A 874 -13.92 20.32 0.78
C LEU A 874 -14.84 19.12 1.05
N GLY A 875 -14.71 18.05 0.28
CA GLY A 875 -15.45 16.79 0.50
C GLY A 875 -15.07 16.13 1.83
N LYS A 876 -13.78 16.05 2.14
CA LYS A 876 -13.27 15.51 3.42
C LYS A 876 -13.70 16.35 4.62
N GLY A 877 -13.74 17.66 4.46
CA GLY A 877 -14.24 18.62 5.44
C GLY A 877 -15.74 18.45 5.70
N TYR A 878 -16.56 18.35 4.66
CA TYR A 878 -18.01 18.13 4.82
C TYR A 878 -18.31 16.78 5.46
N GLY A 879 -17.66 15.70 5.04
CA GLY A 879 -17.83 14.38 5.67
C GLY A 879 -17.37 14.35 7.13
N THR A 880 -16.27 15.04 7.45
CA THR A 880 -15.81 15.25 8.84
C THR A 880 -16.85 16.04 9.66
N TYR A 881 -17.36 17.14 9.12
CA TYR A 881 -18.37 17.99 9.75
C TYR A 881 -19.66 17.20 10.03
N LEU A 882 -20.14 16.43 9.05
CA LEU A 882 -21.35 15.61 9.16
C LEU A 882 -21.19 14.52 10.22
N ARG A 883 -20.06 13.77 10.22
CA ARG A 883 -19.75 12.75 11.23
C ARG A 883 -19.65 13.33 12.64
N ARG A 884 -19.03 14.50 12.81
CA ARG A 884 -18.95 15.19 14.12
C ARG A 884 -20.32 15.65 14.61
N THR A 885 -21.12 16.23 13.72
CA THR A 885 -22.46 16.75 14.04
C THR A 885 -23.42 15.62 14.43
N LYS A 886 -23.41 14.50 13.71
CA LYS A 886 -24.23 13.31 13.98
C LYS A 886 -23.57 12.29 14.94
N GLN A 887 -22.41 12.63 15.53
CA GLN A 887 -21.62 11.78 16.45
C GLN A 887 -21.37 10.34 15.92
N ALA A 888 -21.12 10.20 14.61
CA ALA A 888 -21.15 8.92 13.92
C ALA A 888 -19.75 8.26 13.75
N PRO A 889 -19.65 6.91 13.92
CA PRO A 889 -18.47 6.15 13.52
C PRO A 889 -18.25 6.20 12.00
N GLU A 890 -17.13 5.65 11.52
CA GLU A 890 -16.88 5.54 10.07
C GLU A 890 -17.87 4.56 9.42
N SER A 891 -18.06 4.72 8.10
CA SER A 891 -18.91 3.87 7.25
C SER A 891 -20.41 3.82 7.62
N LEU A 892 -20.89 4.60 8.60
CA LEU A 892 -22.31 4.64 8.97
C LEU A 892 -23.14 5.57 8.10
N LEU A 893 -22.65 6.79 7.86
CA LEU A 893 -23.43 7.86 7.21
C LEU A 893 -23.34 7.79 5.68
N TRP A 894 -24.42 8.22 5.01
CA TRP A 894 -24.51 8.27 3.54
C TRP A 894 -24.76 9.69 3.03
N VAL A 895 -24.12 10.07 1.92
CA VAL A 895 -24.28 11.39 1.27
C VAL A 895 -24.62 11.22 -0.20
N ALA A 896 -25.67 11.92 -0.66
CA ALA A 896 -26.03 11.98 -2.07
C ALA A 896 -25.21 13.06 -2.80
N VAL A 897 -24.51 12.71 -3.88
CA VAL A 897 -23.66 13.62 -4.64
C VAL A 897 -24.11 13.67 -6.09
N GLY A 898 -24.62 14.84 -6.48
CA GLY A 898 -25.08 15.16 -7.82
C GLY A 898 -24.44 16.44 -8.35
N GLY A 899 -24.82 16.86 -9.56
CA GLY A 899 -24.31 18.10 -10.13
C GLY A 899 -24.97 18.53 -11.43
N GLY A 900 -24.87 19.81 -11.72
CA GLY A 900 -25.25 20.42 -12.98
C GLY A 900 -24.38 19.98 -14.16
N ILE A 901 -24.61 20.56 -15.33
CA ILE A 901 -24.05 20.06 -16.60
C ILE A 901 -22.74 20.74 -17.03
N ARG A 902 -22.20 21.64 -16.20
CA ARG A 902 -20.98 22.42 -16.48
C ARG A 902 -19.80 21.50 -16.78
N LEU A 903 -18.94 21.90 -17.72
CA LEU A 903 -17.80 21.09 -18.18
C LEU A 903 -16.86 20.64 -17.04
N SER A 904 -16.75 21.47 -15.99
CA SER A 904 -15.94 21.18 -14.79
C SER A 904 -16.61 20.24 -13.77
N THR A 905 -17.92 19.96 -13.87
CA THR A 905 -18.66 19.20 -12.86
C THR A 905 -18.10 17.79 -12.67
N GLU A 906 -17.75 17.07 -13.73
CA GLU A 906 -17.30 15.68 -13.60
C GLU A 906 -15.97 15.56 -12.83
N ARG A 907 -15.02 16.47 -13.14
CA ARG A 907 -13.74 16.59 -12.42
C ARG A 907 -13.97 16.89 -10.94
N ILE A 908 -14.77 17.91 -10.65
CA ILE A 908 -15.12 18.31 -9.27
C ILE A 908 -15.81 17.15 -8.54
N ARG A 909 -16.72 16.44 -9.20
CA ARG A 909 -17.44 15.29 -8.63
C ARG A 909 -16.50 14.15 -8.25
N ALA A 910 -15.57 13.78 -9.12
CA ALA A 910 -14.59 12.73 -8.83
C ALA A 910 -13.74 13.06 -7.60
N ALA A 911 -13.20 14.28 -7.53
CA ALA A 911 -12.41 14.75 -6.39
C ALA A 911 -13.21 14.86 -5.08
N LEU A 912 -14.44 15.39 -5.15
CA LEU A 912 -15.34 15.56 -4.01
C LEU A 912 -15.68 14.21 -3.37
N ILE A 913 -16.03 13.23 -4.21
CA ILE A 913 -16.37 11.86 -3.77
C ILE A 913 -15.15 11.20 -3.12
N LYS A 914 -13.94 11.34 -3.69
CA LYS A 914 -12.70 10.83 -3.06
C LYS A 914 -12.45 11.48 -1.69
N GLY A 915 -12.77 12.77 -1.54
CA GLY A 915 -12.75 13.50 -0.28
C GLY A 915 -13.70 12.90 0.77
N LEU A 916 -14.98 12.77 0.42
CA LEU A 916 -16.03 12.19 1.28
C LEU A 916 -15.66 10.78 1.75
N LEU A 917 -15.28 9.90 0.82
CA LEU A 917 -14.90 8.52 1.12
C LEU A 917 -13.71 8.46 2.08
N SER A 918 -12.70 9.32 1.90
CA SER A 918 -11.52 9.38 2.77
C SER A 918 -11.83 9.80 4.22
N SER A 919 -12.96 10.47 4.46
CA SER A 919 -13.44 10.83 5.80
C SER A 919 -14.22 9.70 6.49
N GLY A 920 -14.49 8.59 5.79
CA GLY A 920 -15.32 7.49 6.26
C GLY A 920 -16.83 7.74 6.12
N VAL A 921 -17.27 8.44 5.07
CA VAL A 921 -18.69 8.67 4.74
C VAL A 921 -19.00 8.04 3.37
N ASN A 922 -20.06 7.23 3.31
CA ASN A 922 -20.48 6.54 2.10
C ASN A 922 -21.16 7.50 1.13
N VAL A 923 -21.12 7.18 -0.17
CA VAL A 923 -21.59 8.09 -1.22
C VAL A 923 -22.57 7.40 -2.18
N TYR A 924 -23.72 8.03 -2.40
CA TYR A 924 -24.56 7.80 -3.56
C TYR A 924 -24.20 8.79 -4.68
N ASP A 925 -23.54 8.30 -5.74
CA ASP A 925 -23.31 9.06 -6.98
C ASP A 925 -24.60 9.05 -7.81
N ILE A 926 -25.34 10.16 -7.77
CA ILE A 926 -26.68 10.29 -8.39
C ILE A 926 -26.67 10.86 -9.82
N GLY A 927 -25.49 11.03 -10.42
CA GLY A 927 -25.39 11.46 -11.82
C GLY A 927 -25.38 12.98 -12.00
N ILE A 928 -26.03 13.41 -13.10
CA ILE A 928 -26.34 14.81 -13.41
C ILE A 928 -27.73 15.11 -12.84
N THR A 929 -27.84 16.14 -12.02
CA THR A 929 -29.06 16.52 -11.29
C THR A 929 -29.26 18.03 -11.20
N SER A 930 -30.52 18.45 -11.18
CA SER A 930 -30.91 19.78 -10.70
C SER A 930 -30.77 19.88 -9.17
N THR A 931 -30.77 21.09 -8.61
CA THR A 931 -30.77 21.28 -7.15
C THR A 931 -32.05 20.69 -6.51
N PRO A 932 -33.28 20.91 -7.02
CA PRO A 932 -34.47 20.23 -6.53
C PRO A 932 -34.39 18.70 -6.52
N GLU A 933 -33.78 18.09 -7.54
CA GLU A 933 -33.58 16.63 -7.60
C GLU A 933 -32.68 16.12 -6.45
N LEU A 934 -31.70 16.89 -5.98
CA LEU A 934 -30.90 16.52 -4.81
C LEU A 934 -31.74 16.53 -3.52
N TYR A 935 -32.53 17.58 -3.29
CA TYR A 935 -33.39 17.68 -2.10
C TYR A 935 -34.38 16.52 -2.02
N PHE A 936 -34.84 16.02 -3.18
CA PHE A 936 -35.61 14.80 -3.29
C PHE A 936 -34.78 13.52 -3.09
N ALA A 937 -33.57 13.45 -3.63
CA ALA A 937 -32.70 12.27 -3.56
C ALA A 937 -32.28 11.92 -2.11
N VAL A 938 -32.05 12.91 -1.25
CA VAL A 938 -31.62 12.70 0.15
C VAL A 938 -32.61 11.82 0.93
N PRO A 939 -33.91 12.16 1.06
CA PRO A 939 -34.88 11.30 1.72
C PRO A 939 -35.20 10.03 0.91
N TYR A 940 -35.21 10.08 -0.43
CA TYR A 940 -35.47 8.91 -1.28
C TYR A 940 -34.42 7.79 -1.13
N LEU A 941 -33.14 8.16 -0.93
CA LEU A 941 -32.02 7.24 -0.69
C LEU A 941 -31.71 7.04 0.80
N HIS A 942 -32.54 7.57 1.70
CA HIS A 942 -32.32 7.59 3.15
C HIS A 942 -30.99 8.24 3.61
N ALA A 943 -30.33 9.02 2.76
CA ALA A 943 -29.05 9.68 3.02
C ALA A 943 -29.14 10.71 4.17
N ASP A 944 -27.99 11.02 4.78
CA ASP A 944 -27.83 11.96 5.91
C ASP A 944 -27.60 13.41 5.49
N GLY A 945 -27.34 13.61 4.19
CA GLY A 945 -27.08 14.91 3.59
C GLY A 945 -26.75 14.75 2.11
N GLY A 946 -26.39 15.85 1.47
CA GLY A 946 -26.10 15.85 0.04
C GLY A 946 -25.27 17.05 -0.40
N ILE A 947 -24.72 16.96 -1.61
CA ILE A 947 -24.02 18.06 -2.27
C ILE A 947 -24.42 18.11 -3.75
N ASN A 948 -24.90 19.27 -4.22
CA ASN A 948 -25.10 19.54 -5.64
C ASN A 948 -23.96 20.40 -6.17
N ILE A 949 -23.30 19.94 -7.23
CA ILE A 949 -22.18 20.65 -7.85
C ILE A 949 -22.73 21.62 -8.88
N THR A 950 -22.76 22.91 -8.55
CA THR A 950 -23.29 23.96 -9.44
C THR A 950 -22.87 25.36 -8.97
N ALA A 951 -22.67 26.28 -9.92
CA ALA A 951 -22.61 27.72 -9.65
C ALA A 951 -23.92 28.46 -9.98
N SER A 952 -24.99 27.75 -10.32
CA SER A 952 -26.33 28.30 -10.54
C SER A 952 -26.35 29.32 -11.68
N HIS A 953 -26.79 30.56 -11.46
CA HIS A 953 -26.89 31.58 -12.52
C HIS A 953 -25.55 32.17 -13.06
N ASN A 954 -24.39 31.81 -12.50
CA ASN A 954 -23.09 32.34 -12.93
C ASN A 954 -22.63 31.85 -14.33
N GLU A 955 -21.63 32.53 -14.89
CA GLU A 955 -20.91 32.18 -16.13
C GLU A 955 -20.37 30.74 -16.14
N ALA A 956 -20.14 30.16 -17.33
CA ALA A 956 -19.76 28.76 -17.52
C ALA A 956 -18.49 28.33 -16.75
N GLU A 957 -17.53 29.24 -16.59
CA GLU A 957 -16.26 29.00 -15.88
C GLU A 957 -16.41 28.85 -14.36
N TYR A 958 -17.52 29.32 -13.78
CA TYR A 958 -17.80 29.14 -12.36
C TYR A 958 -18.36 27.74 -12.08
N ASN A 959 -18.01 27.19 -10.92
CA ASN A 959 -18.72 26.06 -10.33
C ASN A 959 -18.75 26.21 -8.80
N GLY A 960 -19.41 25.29 -8.11
CA GLY A 960 -19.63 25.41 -6.68
C GLY A 960 -20.17 24.13 -6.05
N LEU A 961 -20.30 24.15 -4.73
CA LEU A 961 -20.89 23.08 -3.93
C LEU A 961 -22.04 23.68 -3.12
N LYS A 962 -23.28 23.31 -3.44
CA LYS A 962 -24.46 23.56 -2.59
C LYS A 962 -24.65 22.37 -1.68
N GLN A 963 -24.26 22.48 -0.41
CA GLN A 963 -24.39 21.40 0.57
C GLN A 963 -25.72 21.45 1.32
N VAL A 964 -26.30 20.28 1.58
CA VAL A 964 -27.50 20.11 2.40
C VAL A 964 -27.28 19.09 3.51
N ILE A 965 -28.01 19.20 4.61
CA ILE A 965 -28.00 18.25 5.73
C ILE A 965 -29.42 17.78 6.03
N LYS A 966 -29.59 16.49 6.38
CA LYS A 966 -30.84 15.95 6.92
C LYS A 966 -30.78 16.02 8.44
N ASP A 967 -31.70 16.76 9.05
CA ASP A 967 -31.84 16.90 10.50
C ASP A 967 -32.48 15.66 11.16
N GLU A 968 -32.79 15.76 12.46
CA GLU A 968 -33.36 14.66 13.26
C GLU A 968 -34.85 14.40 12.92
N ASP A 969 -35.59 15.43 12.50
CA ASP A 969 -36.98 15.32 12.04
C ASP A 969 -37.08 14.82 10.58
N GLY A 970 -35.94 14.59 9.92
CA GLY A 970 -35.84 14.11 8.54
C GLY A 970 -35.99 15.21 7.49
N PHE A 971 -36.03 16.48 7.89
CA PHE A 971 -36.09 17.61 6.97
C PHE A 971 -34.70 17.93 6.41
N VAL A 972 -34.67 18.42 5.17
CA VAL A 972 -33.41 18.66 4.42
C VAL A 972 -33.21 20.17 4.26
N THR A 973 -32.16 20.69 4.89
CA THR A 973 -31.82 22.12 4.88
C THR A 973 -30.50 22.38 4.16
N SER A 974 -30.34 23.56 3.57
CA SER A 974 -29.02 24.06 3.17
C SER A 974 -28.12 24.24 4.39
N ILE A 975 -26.80 24.17 4.21
CA ILE A 975 -25.85 24.61 5.23
C ILE A 975 -26.08 26.11 5.55
N ASP A 976 -26.25 26.44 6.83
CA ASP A 976 -26.35 27.84 7.30
C ASP A 976 -24.96 28.50 7.51
N ALA A 977 -24.95 29.80 7.77
CA ALA A 977 -23.71 30.58 7.95
C ALA A 977 -22.82 30.11 9.12
N GLY A 978 -23.41 29.64 10.22
CA GLY A 978 -22.69 29.11 11.37
C GLY A 978 -22.15 27.70 11.12
N GLN A 979 -22.89 26.89 10.37
CA GLN A 979 -22.45 25.58 9.89
C GLN A 979 -21.32 25.72 8.85
N MET A 980 -21.43 26.66 7.91
CA MET A 980 -20.40 26.97 6.91
C MET A 980 -19.11 27.48 7.57
N LEU A 981 -19.21 28.30 8.62
CA LEU A 981 -18.03 28.73 9.38
C LEU A 981 -17.29 27.56 10.04
N LYS A 982 -18.02 26.57 10.58
CA LYS A 982 -17.43 25.33 11.13
C LYS A 982 -16.77 24.49 10.03
N LEU A 983 -17.42 24.33 8.89
CA LEU A 983 -16.86 23.62 7.72
C LEU A 983 -15.58 24.29 7.22
N LYS A 984 -15.59 25.61 7.06
CA LYS A 984 -14.43 26.43 6.73
C LYS A 984 -13.29 26.24 7.72
N GLN A 985 -13.57 26.28 9.03
CA GLN A 985 -12.56 26.05 10.05
C GLN A 985 -11.93 24.65 9.93
N ILE A 986 -12.74 23.58 9.84
CA ILE A 986 -12.27 22.20 9.66
C ILE A 986 -11.35 22.06 8.44
N VAL A 987 -11.73 22.67 7.31
CA VAL A 987 -10.92 22.66 6.09
C VAL A 987 -9.62 23.44 6.29
N GLN A 988 -9.67 24.69 6.76
CA GLN A 988 -8.49 25.54 6.85
C GLN A 988 -7.46 25.05 7.89
N THR A 989 -7.86 24.33 8.94
CA THR A 989 -6.94 23.77 9.95
C THR A 989 -6.45 22.36 9.64
N GLY A 990 -6.93 21.71 8.56
CA GLY A 990 -6.59 20.32 8.25
C GLY A 990 -7.12 19.30 9.28
N ASP A 991 -8.06 19.69 10.14
CA ASP A 991 -8.60 18.88 11.24
C ASP A 991 -9.66 17.87 10.74
N PHE A 992 -9.20 16.93 9.91
CA PHE A 992 -10.04 15.94 9.26
C PHE A 992 -10.15 14.64 10.07
N LEU A 993 -11.37 14.09 10.12
CA LEU A 993 -11.53 12.66 10.37
C LEU A 993 -11.06 11.88 9.13
N SER A 994 -10.61 10.64 9.35
CA SER A 994 -10.30 9.69 8.30
C SER A 994 -11.06 8.39 8.53
N GLY A 995 -11.28 7.62 7.47
CA GLY A 995 -11.94 6.32 7.54
C GLY A 995 -12.05 5.62 6.19
N LYS A 996 -12.73 4.48 6.18
CA LYS A 996 -13.15 3.76 4.98
C LYS A 996 -14.65 3.96 4.73
N ALA A 997 -15.02 3.90 3.47
CA ALA A 997 -16.40 4.04 3.01
C ALA A 997 -16.54 3.45 1.60
N GLU A 998 -17.78 3.26 1.16
CA GLU A 998 -18.11 2.77 -0.18
C GLU A 998 -18.89 3.79 -1.03
N LYS A 999 -18.88 3.56 -2.35
CA LYS A 999 -19.59 4.36 -3.34
C LYS A 999 -20.57 3.49 -4.10
N VAL A 1000 -21.84 3.86 -4.07
CA VAL A 1000 -22.90 3.27 -4.91
C VAL A 1000 -23.25 4.27 -6.01
N LYS A 1001 -23.27 3.82 -7.27
CA LYS A 1001 -23.70 4.64 -8.41
C LYS A 1001 -25.15 4.33 -8.75
N ILE A 1002 -26.00 5.34 -8.72
CA ILE A 1002 -27.43 5.21 -9.02
C ILE A 1002 -27.67 5.22 -10.53
N GLY A 1003 -28.77 4.61 -11.00
CA GLY A 1003 -29.09 4.51 -12.42
C GLY A 1003 -29.19 5.89 -13.09
N LYS A 1004 -28.65 6.02 -14.32
CA LYS A 1004 -28.67 7.30 -15.06
C LYS A 1004 -30.12 7.76 -15.29
N GLY A 1005 -30.52 8.82 -14.60
CA GLY A 1005 -31.88 9.38 -14.67
C GLY A 1005 -32.91 8.68 -13.77
N GLU A 1006 -32.52 7.72 -12.92
CA GLU A 1006 -33.44 7.06 -11.98
C GLU A 1006 -34.06 8.09 -11.01
N ILE A 1007 -33.22 8.92 -10.37
CA ILE A 1007 -33.67 10.01 -9.49
C ILE A 1007 -34.60 10.97 -10.23
N SER A 1008 -34.23 11.42 -11.44
CA SER A 1008 -35.06 12.29 -12.28
C SER A 1008 -36.42 11.69 -12.63
N SER A 1009 -36.48 10.38 -12.88
CA SER A 1009 -37.71 9.66 -13.18
C SER A 1009 -38.67 9.69 -11.99
N TYR A 1010 -38.20 9.31 -10.80
CA TYR A 1010 -39.01 9.33 -9.59
C TYR A 1010 -39.38 10.75 -9.12
N HIS A 1011 -38.47 11.72 -9.28
CA HIS A 1011 -38.74 13.14 -9.05
C HIS A 1011 -39.86 13.66 -9.99
N ASN A 1012 -39.81 13.31 -11.28
CA ASN A 1012 -40.83 13.70 -12.24
C ASN A 1012 -42.20 13.06 -11.93
N GLU A 1013 -42.25 11.81 -11.48
CA GLU A 1013 -43.51 11.21 -10.99
C GLU A 1013 -44.05 11.94 -9.74
N LEU A 1014 -43.18 12.26 -8.77
CA LEU A 1014 -43.55 13.06 -7.61
C LEU A 1014 -44.13 14.43 -8.00
N VAL A 1015 -43.50 15.14 -8.94
CA VAL A 1015 -43.99 16.45 -9.40
C VAL A 1015 -45.34 16.32 -10.10
N LYS A 1016 -45.53 15.33 -10.99
CA LYS A 1016 -46.83 15.06 -11.63
C LYS A 1016 -47.91 14.74 -10.59
N ALA A 1017 -47.58 13.96 -9.57
CA ALA A 1017 -48.50 13.61 -8.49
C ALA A 1017 -48.89 14.81 -7.65
N ASN A 1018 -47.94 15.64 -7.23
CA ASN A 1018 -48.19 16.87 -6.46
C ASN A 1018 -49.09 17.85 -7.22
N LEU A 1019 -48.92 17.95 -8.53
CA LEU A 1019 -49.72 18.84 -9.39
C LEU A 1019 -51.15 18.31 -9.61
N ARG A 1020 -51.37 16.98 -9.62
CA ARG A 1020 -52.71 16.38 -9.75
C ARG A 1020 -53.45 16.28 -8.41
N LEU A 1021 -52.79 15.74 -7.39
CA LEU A 1021 -53.38 15.45 -6.07
C LEU A 1021 -53.45 16.70 -5.17
N GLY A 1022 -52.73 17.77 -5.51
CA GLY A 1022 -52.72 19.00 -4.73
C GLY A 1022 -52.09 18.87 -3.34
N ARG A 1023 -52.08 19.99 -2.61
CA ARG A 1023 -51.36 20.10 -1.33
C ARG A 1023 -52.00 19.29 -0.19
N GLU A 1024 -53.32 19.22 -0.15
CA GLU A 1024 -54.06 18.60 0.97
C GLU A 1024 -53.88 17.08 0.96
N ALA A 1025 -54.12 16.42 -0.17
CA ALA A 1025 -53.83 15.00 -0.34
C ALA A 1025 -52.34 14.69 -0.07
N TRP A 1026 -51.42 15.55 -0.50
CA TRP A 1026 -49.99 15.34 -0.25
C TRP A 1026 -49.61 15.45 1.24
N LEU A 1027 -50.23 16.34 2.00
CA LEU A 1027 -50.07 16.40 3.45
C LEU A 1027 -50.62 15.13 4.13
N CYS A 1028 -51.83 14.68 3.74
CA CYS A 1028 -52.40 13.44 4.25
C CYS A 1028 -51.52 12.22 3.93
N LEU A 1029 -50.99 12.15 2.71
CA LEU A 1029 -50.02 11.13 2.31
C LEU A 1029 -48.78 11.18 3.19
N ARG A 1030 -48.13 12.34 3.33
CA ARG A 1030 -46.91 12.49 4.14
C ARG A 1030 -47.10 11.97 5.58
N GLU A 1031 -48.18 12.35 6.25
CA GLU A 1031 -48.45 11.91 7.63
C GLU A 1031 -48.75 10.41 7.73
N ARG A 1032 -49.49 9.83 6.77
CA ARG A 1032 -49.86 8.41 6.76
C ARG A 1032 -48.74 7.47 6.25
N TRP A 1033 -47.80 8.00 5.47
CA TRP A 1033 -46.75 7.24 4.80
C TRP A 1033 -45.34 7.46 5.36
N LYS A 1034 -45.19 8.28 6.41
CA LYS A 1034 -43.89 8.56 7.06
C LYS A 1034 -43.09 7.29 7.41
N ASP A 1035 -43.77 6.20 7.77
CA ASP A 1035 -43.16 4.92 8.19
C ASP A 1035 -43.08 3.86 7.05
N LYS A 1036 -43.47 4.19 5.81
CA LYS A 1036 -43.72 3.21 4.71
C LYS A 1036 -42.76 3.28 3.51
N GLU A 1037 -41.67 4.04 3.62
CA GLU A 1037 -40.69 4.36 2.57
C GLU A 1037 -41.24 5.13 1.35
N LEU A 1038 -40.54 6.21 0.96
CA LEU A 1038 -40.96 7.10 -0.13
C LEU A 1038 -41.04 6.39 -1.49
N ARG A 1039 -40.15 5.42 -1.76
CA ARG A 1039 -40.14 4.65 -3.02
C ARG A 1039 -41.43 3.83 -3.19
N THR A 1040 -41.95 3.25 -2.12
CA THR A 1040 -43.18 2.44 -2.14
C THR A 1040 -44.40 3.30 -2.45
N LEU A 1041 -44.49 4.50 -1.84
CA LEU A 1041 -45.53 5.47 -2.18
C LEU A 1041 -45.47 5.88 -3.66
N LEU A 1042 -44.28 6.24 -4.17
CA LEU A 1042 -44.13 6.66 -5.56
C LEU A 1042 -44.44 5.54 -6.56
N ASN A 1043 -44.12 4.29 -6.24
CA ASN A 1043 -44.51 3.13 -7.07
C ASN A 1043 -46.04 2.94 -7.12
N ARG A 1044 -46.77 3.22 -6.04
CA ARG A 1044 -48.25 3.20 -6.06
C ARG A 1044 -48.83 4.39 -6.83
N VAL A 1045 -48.27 5.57 -6.62
CA VAL A 1045 -48.69 6.83 -7.26
C VAL A 1045 -48.49 6.79 -8.77
N SER A 1046 -47.37 6.26 -9.26
CA SER A 1046 -47.09 6.13 -10.70
C SER A 1046 -47.94 5.05 -11.38
N ALA A 1047 -48.54 4.13 -10.62
CA ALA A 1047 -49.53 3.17 -11.11
C ALA A 1047 -50.96 3.77 -11.24
N ILE A 1048 -51.17 5.04 -10.88
CA ILE A 1048 -52.49 5.69 -11.04
C ILE A 1048 -52.72 6.11 -12.49
N GLU A 1049 -53.66 5.41 -13.13
CA GLU A 1049 -54.30 5.89 -14.35
C GLU A 1049 -55.37 6.94 -13.99
N PHE A 1050 -55.00 8.22 -14.02
CA PHE A 1050 -55.94 9.32 -13.83
C PHE A 1050 -56.92 9.43 -15.02
N PRO A 1051 -58.21 9.71 -14.78
CA PRO A 1051 -59.25 9.78 -15.82
C PRO A 1051 -59.22 11.13 -16.58
N GLU A 1052 -59.85 11.23 -17.75
CA GLU A 1052 -59.88 12.50 -18.52
C GLU A 1052 -60.82 13.55 -17.90
N GLU A 1053 -61.86 13.10 -17.17
CA GLU A 1053 -62.77 13.88 -16.31
C GLU A 1053 -62.88 13.14 -14.97
N MET A 1054 -63.11 13.81 -13.85
CA MET A 1054 -63.17 13.16 -12.53
C MET A 1054 -64.63 12.94 -12.09
N ASN A 1055 -64.98 11.70 -11.75
CA ASN A 1055 -66.23 11.38 -11.04
C ASN A 1055 -65.99 10.69 -9.69
N ASP A 1056 -67.03 10.63 -8.85
CA ASP A 1056 -66.97 10.08 -7.49
C ASP A 1056 -66.28 8.71 -7.44
N ALA A 1057 -66.68 7.75 -8.28
CA ALA A 1057 -66.15 6.38 -8.25
C ALA A 1057 -64.67 6.29 -8.67
N GLU A 1058 -64.20 7.17 -9.54
CA GLU A 1058 -62.78 7.28 -9.90
C GLU A 1058 -61.97 7.91 -8.77
N TRP A 1059 -62.54 8.89 -8.07
CA TRP A 1059 -61.95 9.46 -6.88
C TRP A 1059 -61.88 8.45 -5.73
N GLU A 1060 -62.95 7.69 -5.47
CA GLU A 1060 -62.95 6.60 -4.48
C GLU A 1060 -61.81 5.61 -4.77
N ARG A 1061 -61.63 5.19 -6.03
CA ARG A 1061 -60.53 4.30 -6.44
C ARG A 1061 -59.15 4.88 -6.14
N ILE A 1062 -58.93 6.16 -6.41
CA ILE A 1062 -57.65 6.85 -6.15
C ILE A 1062 -57.42 7.02 -4.64
N ARG A 1063 -58.46 7.43 -3.92
CA ARG A 1063 -58.48 7.63 -2.47
C ARG A 1063 -58.14 6.32 -1.73
N ASP A 1064 -58.73 5.20 -2.14
CA ASP A 1064 -58.50 3.89 -1.55
C ASP A 1064 -57.08 3.36 -1.83
N LEU A 1065 -56.58 3.49 -3.07
CA LEU A 1065 -55.22 3.05 -3.44
C LEU A 1065 -54.12 3.80 -2.65
N LEU A 1066 -54.36 5.09 -2.40
CA LEU A 1066 -53.47 6.00 -1.69
C LEU A 1066 -53.70 6.02 -0.16
N GLU A 1067 -54.74 5.34 0.32
CA GLU A 1067 -55.15 5.31 1.72
C GLU A 1067 -55.47 6.72 2.28
N LEU A 1068 -56.17 7.54 1.51
CA LEU A 1068 -56.57 8.93 1.83
C LEU A 1068 -57.84 9.00 2.73
N PRO A 1069 -58.12 10.13 3.41
CA PRO A 1069 -59.33 10.32 4.22
C PRO A 1069 -60.63 10.32 3.38
N LEU A 1070 -61.72 9.79 3.94
CA LEU A 1070 -63.03 9.70 3.25
C LEU A 1070 -63.67 11.07 2.97
N ASP A 1071 -63.36 12.05 3.80
CA ASP A 1071 -63.81 13.45 3.77
C ASP A 1071 -62.94 14.36 2.88
N LEU A 1072 -61.92 13.82 2.22
CA LEU A 1072 -61.09 14.57 1.27
C LEU A 1072 -61.77 14.57 -0.11
N GLU A 1073 -62.18 15.76 -0.57
CA GLU A 1073 -62.76 16.00 -1.89
C GLU A 1073 -61.73 15.87 -3.03
N PRO A 1074 -62.14 15.53 -4.26
CA PRO A 1074 -61.24 15.44 -5.40
C PRO A 1074 -60.66 16.83 -5.77
N PRO A 1075 -59.33 16.98 -5.87
CA PRO A 1075 -58.71 18.19 -6.40
C PRO A 1075 -59.14 18.45 -7.86
N GLU A 1076 -59.37 19.71 -8.22
CA GLU A 1076 -59.72 20.13 -9.58
C GLU A 1076 -58.72 19.64 -10.65
N LEU A 1077 -57.44 19.53 -10.27
CA LEU A 1077 -56.35 19.09 -11.14
C LEU A 1077 -56.15 17.57 -11.19
N ALA A 1078 -56.97 16.77 -10.48
CA ALA A 1078 -56.80 15.32 -10.35
C ALA A 1078 -57.18 14.50 -11.59
N VAL A 1079 -57.08 15.08 -12.78
CA VAL A 1079 -57.36 14.43 -14.08
C VAL A 1079 -56.07 14.07 -14.82
N ARG A 1080 -56.19 13.35 -15.94
CA ARG A 1080 -55.08 12.93 -16.78
C ARG A 1080 -54.33 14.14 -17.36
N ARG A 1081 -55.06 15.14 -17.84
CA ARG A 1081 -54.53 16.28 -18.60
C ARG A 1081 -54.98 17.64 -18.02
N PRO A 1082 -54.60 17.97 -16.77
CA PRO A 1082 -55.06 19.20 -16.11
C PRO A 1082 -54.55 20.47 -16.79
N PHE A 1083 -53.48 20.38 -17.58
CA PHE A 1083 -52.89 21.51 -18.30
C PHE A 1083 -53.21 21.50 -19.80
N LYS A 1084 -54.26 20.78 -20.25
CA LYS A 1084 -54.67 20.70 -21.66
C LYS A 1084 -54.86 22.05 -22.33
N ASP A 1085 -55.33 23.05 -21.58
CA ASP A 1085 -55.62 24.41 -22.04
C ASP A 1085 -54.44 25.38 -21.88
N LEU A 1086 -53.27 24.89 -21.44
CA LEU A 1086 -52.04 25.68 -21.31
C LEU A 1086 -51.08 25.46 -22.49
N LYS A 1087 -50.34 26.53 -22.82
CA LYS A 1087 -49.26 26.52 -23.78
C LYS A 1087 -48.02 27.21 -23.20
N LEU A 1088 -47.01 26.40 -22.91
CA LEU A 1088 -45.81 26.83 -22.20
C LEU A 1088 -44.68 27.12 -23.19
N VAL A 1089 -44.03 28.26 -23.04
CA VAL A 1089 -42.75 28.56 -23.70
C VAL A 1089 -41.66 28.45 -22.65
N ILE A 1090 -40.80 27.45 -22.73
CA ILE A 1090 -39.82 27.17 -21.68
C ILE A 1090 -38.41 27.41 -22.21
N ASP A 1091 -37.68 28.32 -21.56
CA ASP A 1091 -36.26 28.52 -21.77
C ASP A 1091 -35.47 27.80 -20.68
N PHE A 1092 -34.72 26.79 -21.10
CA PHE A 1092 -33.87 26.00 -20.22
C PHE A 1092 -32.45 26.57 -20.12
N GLY A 1093 -32.10 27.62 -20.87
CA GLY A 1093 -30.78 28.26 -20.83
C GLY A 1093 -29.60 27.31 -21.13
N ASN A 1094 -29.83 26.24 -21.89
CA ASN A 1094 -28.91 25.11 -22.07
C ASN A 1094 -28.50 24.43 -20.75
N GLY A 1095 -29.30 24.48 -19.67
CA GLY A 1095 -29.01 23.95 -18.33
C GLY A 1095 -29.63 22.58 -18.01
N SER A 1096 -29.54 22.14 -16.75
CA SER A 1096 -30.01 20.82 -16.29
C SER A 1096 -31.54 20.66 -16.24
N SER A 1097 -32.28 21.77 -16.20
CA SER A 1097 -33.74 21.84 -16.02
C SER A 1097 -34.57 21.24 -17.17
N PHE A 1098 -33.96 20.94 -18.33
CA PHE A 1098 -34.62 20.37 -19.51
C PHE A 1098 -35.41 19.08 -19.22
N ARG A 1099 -34.99 18.32 -18.19
CA ARG A 1099 -35.64 17.08 -17.71
C ARG A 1099 -37.10 17.27 -17.28
N THR A 1100 -37.51 18.49 -16.96
CA THR A 1100 -38.89 18.82 -16.56
C THR A 1100 -39.87 18.92 -17.73
N LYS A 1101 -39.39 19.02 -18.99
CA LYS A 1101 -40.24 19.09 -20.20
C LYS A 1101 -41.31 18.00 -20.25
N GLN A 1102 -40.95 16.76 -19.91
CA GLN A 1102 -41.86 15.61 -19.96
C GLN A 1102 -43.00 15.72 -18.94
N VAL A 1103 -42.76 16.33 -17.76
CA VAL A 1103 -43.80 16.55 -16.74
C VAL A 1103 -44.94 17.38 -17.29
N PHE A 1104 -44.64 18.47 -18.00
CA PHE A 1104 -45.66 19.34 -18.58
C PHE A 1104 -46.41 18.69 -19.74
N LEU A 1105 -45.72 17.91 -20.59
CA LEU A 1105 -46.34 17.13 -21.68
C LEU A 1105 -47.27 16.04 -21.14
N ASP A 1106 -46.86 15.30 -20.10
CA ASP A 1106 -47.65 14.26 -19.45
C ASP A 1106 -48.92 14.81 -18.76
N LEU A 1107 -48.89 16.08 -18.35
CA LEU A 1107 -50.03 16.82 -17.79
C LEU A 1107 -50.88 17.52 -18.88
N GLY A 1108 -50.52 17.36 -20.16
CA GLY A 1108 -51.33 17.79 -21.32
C GLY A 1108 -51.00 19.17 -21.91
N ALA A 1109 -49.98 19.87 -21.42
CA ALA A 1109 -49.62 21.20 -21.94
C ALA A 1109 -48.97 21.13 -23.33
N ASP A 1110 -49.23 22.14 -24.17
CA ASP A 1110 -48.42 22.37 -25.38
C ASP A 1110 -47.08 23.00 -24.97
N VAL A 1111 -45.95 22.33 -25.18
CA VAL A 1111 -44.63 22.87 -24.79
C VAL A 1111 -43.81 23.32 -26.01
N VAL A 1112 -43.30 24.55 -25.97
CA VAL A 1112 -42.34 25.14 -26.93
C VAL A 1112 -41.03 25.41 -26.20
N CYS A 1113 -39.98 24.67 -26.53
CA CYS A 1113 -38.69 24.78 -25.84
C CYS A 1113 -37.75 25.77 -26.55
N LEU A 1114 -36.97 26.49 -25.73
CA LEU A 1114 -35.79 27.26 -26.11
C LEU A 1114 -34.60 26.67 -25.37
N ASN A 1115 -33.45 26.62 -26.05
CA ASN A 1115 -32.16 26.26 -25.45
C ASN A 1115 -32.21 24.92 -24.69
N GLU A 1116 -32.87 23.91 -25.29
CA GLU A 1116 -33.20 22.62 -24.66
C GLU A 1116 -32.01 21.69 -24.50
N GLU A 1117 -31.08 21.68 -25.46
CA GLU A 1117 -29.92 20.78 -25.44
C GLU A 1117 -28.92 21.22 -24.33
N PRO A 1118 -28.61 20.35 -23.35
CA PRO A 1118 -27.64 20.66 -22.31
C PRO A 1118 -26.21 20.58 -22.87
N ASP A 1119 -25.48 21.69 -22.78
CA ASP A 1119 -24.12 21.81 -23.34
C ASP A 1119 -23.06 22.13 -22.26
N GLY A 1120 -23.44 22.93 -21.24
CA GLY A 1120 -22.54 23.31 -20.14
C GLY A 1120 -21.60 24.48 -20.47
N SER A 1121 -21.44 24.87 -21.74
CA SER A 1121 -20.83 26.15 -22.13
C SER A 1121 -21.82 27.32 -22.18
N PHE A 1122 -23.12 27.04 -22.14
CA PHE A 1122 -24.24 28.01 -22.22
C PHE A 1122 -24.19 28.93 -23.45
N PRO A 1123 -24.18 28.36 -24.68
CA PRO A 1123 -23.91 29.10 -25.92
C PRO A 1123 -24.99 30.13 -26.31
N ALA A 1124 -26.23 29.97 -25.82
CA ALA A 1124 -27.30 30.93 -26.08
C ALA A 1124 -27.15 32.21 -25.24
N HIS A 1125 -26.97 32.04 -23.93
CA HIS A 1125 -26.73 33.09 -22.95
C HIS A 1125 -26.31 32.48 -21.61
N ILE A 1126 -25.69 33.28 -20.73
CA ILE A 1126 -25.48 32.92 -19.32
C ILE A 1126 -26.85 32.57 -18.69
N PRO A 1127 -26.96 31.49 -17.90
CA PRO A 1127 -28.23 30.98 -17.38
C PRO A 1127 -28.76 31.78 -16.17
N ASP A 1128 -28.84 33.10 -16.31
CA ASP A 1128 -29.48 34.01 -15.36
C ASP A 1128 -30.83 34.49 -15.94
N PRO A 1129 -31.97 33.88 -15.55
CA PRO A 1129 -33.27 34.24 -16.09
C PRO A 1129 -33.76 35.61 -15.60
N ILE A 1130 -33.18 36.17 -14.53
CA ILE A 1130 -33.60 37.44 -13.94
C ILE A 1130 -33.14 38.61 -14.81
N LYS A 1131 -31.92 38.58 -15.37
CA LYS A 1131 -31.40 39.71 -16.15
C LYS A 1131 -32.10 39.86 -17.49
N ALA A 1132 -32.67 41.05 -17.71
CA ALA A 1132 -33.39 41.41 -18.93
C ALA A 1132 -32.63 41.12 -20.24
N ARG A 1133 -31.29 41.18 -20.26
CA ARG A 1133 -30.51 40.91 -21.47
C ARG A 1133 -30.54 39.45 -21.93
N TYR A 1134 -30.67 38.49 -21.02
CA TYR A 1134 -30.63 37.06 -21.34
C TYR A 1134 -32.02 36.52 -21.67
N ARG A 1135 -33.01 36.82 -20.82
CA ARG A 1135 -34.42 36.40 -21.00
C ARG A 1135 -35.18 37.03 -22.19
N ARG A 1136 -34.57 37.92 -22.97
CA ARG A 1136 -35.16 38.55 -24.18
C ARG A 1136 -35.65 37.52 -25.22
N GLN A 1137 -34.94 36.39 -25.33
CA GLN A 1137 -35.31 35.31 -26.25
C GLN A 1137 -36.68 34.72 -25.85
N LEU A 1138 -36.86 34.43 -24.56
CA LEU A 1138 -38.12 33.99 -23.96
C LEU A 1138 -39.23 35.03 -24.12
N GLU A 1139 -39.00 36.29 -23.70
CA GLU A 1139 -40.01 37.37 -23.79
C GLU A 1139 -40.55 37.52 -25.23
N LYS A 1140 -39.66 37.56 -26.22
CA LYS A 1140 -40.03 37.65 -27.64
C LYS A 1140 -40.80 36.40 -28.10
N LYS A 1141 -40.40 35.20 -27.65
CA LYS A 1141 -41.04 33.96 -28.08
C LYS A 1141 -42.44 33.78 -27.49
N VAL A 1142 -42.65 34.22 -26.25
CA VAL A 1142 -43.97 34.24 -25.60
C VAL A 1142 -44.95 35.11 -26.39
N LEU A 1143 -44.54 36.34 -26.76
CA LEU A 1143 -45.36 37.23 -27.60
C LEU A 1143 -45.67 36.62 -28.98
N GLU A 1144 -44.68 35.99 -29.62
CA GLU A 1144 -44.87 35.30 -30.92
C GLU A 1144 -45.89 34.15 -30.81
N VAL A 1145 -45.84 33.37 -29.74
CA VAL A 1145 -46.74 32.23 -29.50
C VAL A 1145 -48.14 32.71 -29.11
N ALA A 1146 -48.25 33.72 -28.24
CA ALA A 1146 -49.52 34.32 -27.86
C ALA A 1146 -50.28 34.89 -29.07
N GLY A 1147 -49.60 35.65 -29.94
CA GLY A 1147 -50.21 36.18 -31.17
C GLY A 1147 -50.67 35.09 -32.15
N LYS A 1148 -49.97 33.94 -32.20
CA LYS A 1148 -50.38 32.78 -33.02
C LYS A 1148 -51.61 32.07 -32.45
N GLU A 1149 -51.71 31.93 -31.12
CA GLU A 1149 -52.89 31.32 -30.48
C GLU A 1149 -54.13 32.22 -30.62
N GLU A 1150 -53.98 33.54 -30.48
CA GLU A 1150 -55.05 34.51 -30.76
C GLU A 1150 -55.53 34.41 -32.22
N GLY A 1151 -54.59 34.36 -33.18
CA GLY A 1151 -54.90 34.22 -34.59
C GLY A 1151 -55.64 32.93 -34.95
N LYS A 1152 -55.33 31.81 -34.29
CA LYS A 1152 -56.08 30.54 -34.45
C LYS A 1152 -57.49 30.65 -33.91
N ALA A 1153 -57.67 31.20 -32.71
CA ALA A 1153 -58.98 31.36 -32.07
C ALA A 1153 -59.93 32.21 -32.95
N GLY A 1154 -59.40 33.23 -33.63
CA GLY A 1154 -60.16 34.02 -34.61
C GLY A 1154 -60.40 33.36 -35.97
N SER A 1155 -59.70 32.27 -36.32
CA SER A 1155 -59.68 31.71 -37.68
C SER A 1155 -60.18 30.27 -37.82
N ILE A 1156 -60.27 29.50 -36.71
CA ILE A 1156 -60.61 28.08 -36.73
C ILE A 1156 -61.87 27.86 -35.87
N PRO A 1157 -63.05 27.60 -36.48
CA PRO A 1157 -64.28 27.34 -35.75
C PRO A 1157 -64.13 26.16 -34.78
N GLY A 1158 -64.50 26.36 -33.52
CA GLY A 1158 -64.40 25.35 -32.45
C GLY A 1158 -63.02 25.22 -31.80
N TYR A 1159 -62.04 26.05 -32.16
CA TYR A 1159 -60.73 26.06 -31.49
C TYR A 1159 -60.81 26.71 -30.11
N VAL A 1160 -60.49 25.97 -29.06
CA VAL A 1160 -60.30 26.51 -27.71
C VAL A 1160 -58.93 27.17 -27.63
N LYS A 1161 -58.90 28.49 -27.38
CA LYS A 1161 -57.66 29.26 -27.19
C LYS A 1161 -56.91 28.73 -25.96
N LYS A 1162 -55.62 28.41 -26.12
CA LYS A 1162 -54.75 28.06 -24.98
C LYS A 1162 -54.16 29.31 -24.34
N GLU A 1163 -54.07 29.31 -23.01
CA GLU A 1163 -53.37 30.36 -22.26
C GLU A 1163 -51.85 30.20 -22.37
N VAL A 1164 -51.15 31.29 -22.69
CA VAL A 1164 -49.72 31.27 -23.01
C VAL A 1164 -48.88 31.84 -21.87
N VAL A 1165 -47.95 31.03 -21.35
CA VAL A 1165 -47.05 31.41 -20.25
C VAL A 1165 -45.61 31.03 -20.58
N GLY A 1166 -44.68 31.96 -20.38
CA GLY A 1166 -43.24 31.74 -20.46
C GLY A 1166 -42.64 31.32 -19.13
N PHE A 1167 -41.68 30.40 -19.16
CA PHE A 1167 -40.89 29.92 -18.02
C PHE A 1167 -39.42 30.09 -18.37
N GLY A 1168 -38.63 30.77 -17.53
CA GLY A 1168 -37.17 30.89 -17.71
C GLY A 1168 -36.45 30.35 -16.49
N TYR A 1169 -35.66 29.29 -16.68
CA TYR A 1169 -34.90 28.63 -15.62
C TYR A 1169 -33.44 29.12 -15.56
N ASP A 1170 -32.79 28.93 -14.41
CA ASP A 1170 -31.34 28.88 -14.32
C ASP A 1170 -30.77 27.45 -14.46
N GLU A 1171 -29.44 27.34 -14.38
CA GLU A 1171 -28.67 26.14 -14.70
C GLU A 1171 -29.10 24.90 -13.92
N ASP A 1172 -29.30 25.06 -12.61
CA ASP A 1172 -29.63 24.01 -11.67
C ASP A 1172 -31.11 24.02 -11.23
N GLY A 1173 -31.92 24.88 -11.83
CA GLY A 1173 -33.38 24.87 -11.72
C GLY A 1173 -33.93 25.26 -10.35
N ASP A 1174 -33.13 25.88 -9.49
CA ASP A 1174 -33.62 26.44 -8.21
C ASP A 1174 -34.19 27.86 -8.36
N ARG A 1175 -33.98 28.52 -9.51
CA ARG A 1175 -34.72 29.73 -9.89
C ARG A 1175 -35.54 29.53 -11.16
N VAL A 1176 -36.73 30.14 -11.14
CA VAL A 1176 -37.60 30.29 -12.30
C VAL A 1176 -38.23 31.69 -12.30
N ILE A 1177 -38.29 32.31 -13.47
CA ILE A 1177 -39.11 33.51 -13.72
C ILE A 1177 -40.23 33.16 -14.70
N TYR A 1178 -41.33 33.92 -14.64
CA TYR A 1178 -42.48 33.71 -15.51
C TYR A 1178 -42.72 34.91 -16.41
N VAL A 1179 -43.20 34.68 -17.62
CA VAL A 1179 -43.57 35.72 -18.58
C VAL A 1179 -45.04 35.53 -18.97
N ARG A 1180 -45.85 36.56 -18.83
CA ARG A 1180 -47.28 36.54 -19.20
C ARG A 1180 -47.45 36.65 -20.71
N SER A 1181 -48.63 36.30 -21.21
CA SER A 1181 -49.00 36.39 -22.64
C SER A 1181 -48.89 37.79 -23.25
N ASP A 1182 -48.89 38.85 -22.42
CA ASP A 1182 -48.62 40.25 -22.79
C ASP A 1182 -47.13 40.64 -22.76
N GLY A 1183 -46.23 39.69 -22.50
CA GLY A 1183 -44.78 39.89 -22.41
C GLY A 1183 -44.31 40.44 -21.06
N MET A 1184 -45.21 40.71 -20.09
CA MET A 1184 -44.79 41.20 -18.77
C MET A 1184 -44.19 40.08 -17.92
N VAL A 1185 -43.06 40.37 -17.29
CA VAL A 1185 -42.38 39.44 -16.36
C VAL A 1185 -43.04 39.44 -14.99
N VAL A 1186 -43.17 38.25 -14.40
CA VAL A 1186 -43.52 38.03 -13.00
C VAL A 1186 -42.27 37.51 -12.30
N GLU A 1187 -41.70 38.38 -11.47
CA GLU A 1187 -40.48 38.12 -10.70
C GLU A 1187 -40.76 37.24 -9.47
N GLY A 1188 -39.69 36.61 -8.94
CA GLY A 1188 -39.77 35.60 -7.87
C GLY A 1188 -40.54 36.07 -6.63
N ASP A 1189 -40.38 37.33 -6.23
CA ASP A 1189 -41.07 37.92 -5.06
C ASP A 1189 -42.60 37.88 -5.21
N ARG A 1190 -43.12 38.05 -6.44
CA ARG A 1190 -44.55 37.99 -6.71
C ARG A 1190 -45.08 36.56 -6.68
N THR A 1191 -44.31 35.60 -7.20
CA THR A 1191 -44.70 34.19 -7.11
C THR A 1191 -44.60 33.65 -5.69
N LEU A 1192 -43.60 34.10 -4.92
CA LEU A 1192 -43.51 33.82 -3.49
C LEU A 1192 -44.70 34.44 -2.74
N ALA A 1193 -45.10 35.68 -3.06
CA ALA A 1193 -46.28 36.29 -2.44
C ALA A 1193 -47.58 35.55 -2.76
N ILE A 1194 -47.74 35.01 -3.97
CA ILE A 1194 -48.89 34.17 -4.34
C ILE A 1194 -48.90 32.86 -3.54
N GLN A 1195 -47.76 32.17 -3.43
CA GLN A 1195 -47.63 30.94 -2.63
C GLN A 1195 -47.83 31.21 -1.13
N ALA A 1196 -47.21 32.28 -0.62
CA ALA A 1196 -47.31 32.69 0.77
C ALA A 1196 -48.74 33.08 1.16
N LYS A 1197 -49.51 33.71 0.26
CA LYS A 1197 -50.93 34.00 0.50
C LYS A 1197 -51.70 32.72 0.85
N GLN A 1198 -51.57 31.66 0.05
CA GLN A 1198 -52.24 30.38 0.31
C GLN A 1198 -51.76 29.71 1.60
N ILE A 1199 -50.50 29.87 1.97
CA ILE A 1199 -49.97 29.36 3.25
C ILE A 1199 -50.56 30.15 4.42
N ILE A 1200 -50.52 31.49 4.38
CA ILE A 1200 -51.03 32.38 5.44
C ILE A 1200 -52.55 32.24 5.61
N GLU A 1201 -53.30 32.01 4.53
CA GLU A 1201 -54.75 31.76 4.59
C GLU A 1201 -55.09 30.46 5.34
N ASN A 1202 -54.23 29.44 5.23
CA ASN A 1202 -54.41 28.13 5.86
C ASN A 1202 -53.74 27.98 7.24
N TYR A 1203 -52.73 28.79 7.56
CA TYR A 1203 -52.04 28.82 8.86
C TYR A 1203 -52.10 30.24 9.45
N ARG A 1204 -53.29 30.67 9.85
CA ARG A 1204 -53.49 31.91 10.61
C ARG A 1204 -53.08 31.72 12.07
N GLY A 1205 -51.77 31.78 12.34
CA GLY A 1205 -51.17 31.68 13.67
C GLY A 1205 -49.80 32.36 13.71
#